data_AF-A0A6I4P577-F1
#
_entry.id   AF-A0A6I4P577-F1
#
_cell.length_a   1.000
_cell.length_b   1.000
_cell.length_c   1.000
_cell.angle_alpha   90.00
_cell.angle_beta   90.00
_cell.angle_gamma   90.00
#
_symmetry.space_group_name_H-M   'P 1'
#
loop_
_entity.id
_entity.type
_entity.pdbx_description
1 polymer ?
#
loop_
_entity_poly.entity_id
_entity_poly.type
_entity_poly.pdbx_seq_one_letter_code
_entity_poly.pdbx_strand_id
1 'polypeptide(L)'
;MSQLRPPVRTSLAVVLAAALALTGAVSATALGPSTALNAADLAVGEYVALTDTGTDFSIAAAAGKNVTVDAHARISDRGDEFTQRIKLNGTGAQANRSLHFTVAADEVPTTLFVNARSGSATADRVLAVSSAAGEVGRLAALADDGTTAVVTASVPITAPGDYWIASPSSGVNVYAAQLGAFDAPTRAPWSEVAAPGIDSVSVDPADPSQVLVDYTGLLGADGGDVAYATLFDAAGAKVDQTLAAGDGAGGTLALTPPGSGDYTAEVRLTRASEASPLTSARAALDGFALPLVGPEITGALTTAVAAGSATVALTWTESAEADSYSVEARQGAASFAPLRAGVVGGTAEVTGLTPGAAYDVRVVAHRGDEAVAGAPFLVEVAGAAERWQIADIGSNAGSGGQVTEHADGTITFDAKASTTKIATSEDGFQYYYTQIDPASENFTLTASFRVDDSSLKDAQSGFGVIAVDDLVPGVSAARYFNSAGAMVTRYAYGTEAGAWQDGTPGARFVQGYTGATTDATAGVRDSSDSVAFDRDWRPEIASAPKFGDGDVYELTLRKSNTGFHAIWHRGDEVLEVIQYDPELLLQQNPDSFFVGMAVARKIQVTVTDWEFTTIRPEDDEPAQEPPTEYVAATLDVDVTTTTPHDTLDVPLVANVYGTGQILDASGAVLVDGIALAPGERVLAPVALQPGANELTVRLLPSAEQPQLGEREELESTDPVDVPLTVTVRSYGEPGQSIRVAPDGSPDGAGTSASPLDLRTAVGFAQPGQQIVLEGGVYALERKVVAERGNDGTPEAPITLLSEPGSRAVLDLTGSPDGGLVLRGDWWHVYDLEITGSANKQKPMLVQGNHNVVERVESHHNQDTGIQISGSESEPPALWPTHNLVVSSVSHDNADVGGNDADGFAAKLTVGEGNVFRSNIAYNNIDDGWDLYAKSTTGPIGTVVIEDSVAYDNGRLGDASALRGEGNGFKLGGESMPGDHLLRNSVSYGNLATGVTSNSGPNVRLESVTSVDNDRGVRLETNAATTDYRASGVLSWRGPQADVLGLKQADASLLTDPSNRWNPGGSSAIDAGWFVSLDRSVAPEIAADGSVDLHGLYELTDAAPAGTGARLVGIAEPTVIEVLPEVTVPLAVLEAPVVVGDAVKGKTVTAFPGTWSHADATFSYRWLLDGEPIPGRKGTEATYTVRGGDVGHALSVEVTASVDGQPPVSVVSAAVEVTKQRPIDRLSEVVQAVVDWLKRLFGIG
;
A
#
# COMPACT_ATOMS: atom_id res chain seq x y z
N MET A 1 24.90 65.09 31.69
CA MET A 1 25.36 64.97 33.10
C MET A 1 24.54 63.90 33.77
N SER A 2 25.18 62.76 34.08
CA SER A 2 25.02 61.97 35.33
C SER A 2 23.60 61.64 35.80
N GLN A 3 23.17 60.42 36.09
CA GLN A 3 23.73 59.09 36.33
C GLN A 3 22.51 58.34 36.89
N LEU A 4 22.21 57.12 36.43
CA LEU A 4 21.84 55.95 37.25
C LEU A 4 21.33 54.85 36.31
N ARG A 5 21.98 53.69 36.42
CA ARG A 5 21.80 52.47 35.62
C ARG A 5 20.53 51.72 36.05
N PRO A 6 19.89 50.93 35.16
CA PRO A 6 18.91 49.92 35.56
C PRO A 6 19.60 48.63 36.06
N PRO A 7 19.02 47.90 37.03
CA PRO A 7 19.58 46.66 37.55
C PRO A 7 19.19 45.46 36.67
N VAL A 8 20.20 44.66 36.35
CA VAL A 8 20.07 43.26 35.90
C VAL A 8 19.53 42.43 37.07
N ARG A 9 18.53 41.58 36.82
CA ARG A 9 18.20 40.45 37.71
C ARG A 9 18.23 39.15 36.92
N THR A 10 19.34 38.48 37.12
CA THR A 10 19.61 37.06 36.94
C THR A 10 18.63 36.22 37.77
N SER A 11 18.01 35.22 37.15
CA SER A 11 17.30 34.15 37.86
C SER A 11 18.35 33.13 38.32
N LEU A 12 18.54 33.00 39.63
CA LEU A 12 19.31 31.94 40.25
C LEU A 12 18.32 31.00 40.96
N ALA A 13 18.46 29.72 40.67
CA ALA A 13 17.72 28.63 41.29
C ALA A 13 18.16 28.38 42.76
N VAL A 14 17.41 27.45 43.37
CA VAL A 14 17.74 26.54 44.50
C VAL A 14 17.20 26.89 45.91
N VAL A 15 16.57 25.86 46.47
CA VAL A 15 16.31 25.48 47.88
C VAL A 15 14.92 25.81 48.45
N LEU A 16 14.05 24.79 48.45
CA LEU A 16 13.53 24.26 49.72
C LEU A 16 13.17 22.77 49.59
N ALA A 17 14.16 21.92 49.86
CA ALA A 17 13.97 20.57 50.36
C ALA A 17 14.24 20.61 51.88
N ALA A 18 13.30 20.12 52.69
CA ALA A 18 13.50 19.40 53.95
C ALA A 18 12.21 19.39 54.79
N ALA A 19 11.55 18.23 54.90
CA ALA A 19 11.27 17.59 56.19
C ALA A 19 10.44 16.30 56.00
N LEU A 20 11.11 15.18 55.75
CA LEU A 20 10.99 13.99 56.59
C LEU A 20 12.33 13.25 56.52
N ALA A 21 12.97 13.08 57.66
CA ALA A 21 14.32 12.54 57.76
C ALA A 21 14.31 11.18 58.44
N LEU A 22 15.24 10.34 57.95
CA LEU A 22 15.88 9.21 58.61
C LEU A 22 15.06 7.93 58.75
N THR A 23 15.32 6.98 57.85
CA THR A 23 16.15 5.81 58.20
C THR A 23 16.86 5.25 56.96
N GLY A 24 18.20 5.23 56.99
CA GLY A 24 19.02 4.26 56.25
C GLY A 24 19.13 4.35 54.72
N ALA A 25 19.52 5.50 54.14
CA ALA A 25 20.05 5.49 52.78
C ALA A 25 21.44 4.84 52.77
N VAL A 26 21.50 3.55 52.45
CA VAL A 26 22.72 2.94 51.93
C VAL A 26 22.91 3.58 50.55
N SER A 27 24.01 4.28 50.35
CA SER A 27 24.37 4.78 49.03
C SER A 27 24.63 3.56 48.13
N ALA A 28 23.71 3.26 47.22
CA ALA A 28 23.98 2.35 46.11
C ALA A 28 25.04 3.02 45.23
N THR A 29 26.28 2.61 45.45
CA THR A 29 27.41 3.01 44.62
C THR A 29 27.27 2.35 43.26
N ALA A 30 26.89 3.11 42.22
CA ALA A 30 27.22 2.76 40.85
C ALA A 30 28.74 2.92 40.65
N LEU A 31 29.53 2.04 41.25
CA LEU A 31 30.98 1.97 41.01
C LEU A 31 31.21 0.95 39.91
N GLY A 32 31.15 1.42 38.66
CA GLY A 32 32.06 0.89 37.65
C GLY A 32 33.52 1.24 38.01
N PRO A 33 34.53 0.73 37.27
CA PRO A 33 35.88 1.27 37.38
C PRO A 33 35.85 2.79 37.13
N SER A 34 36.87 3.52 37.61
CA SER A 34 36.99 4.98 37.39
C SER A 34 37.02 5.42 35.92
N THR A 35 36.96 4.47 34.99
CA THR A 35 36.99 4.65 33.53
C THR A 35 35.64 4.35 32.86
N ALA A 36 34.60 3.95 33.59
CA ALA A 36 33.24 3.77 33.05
C ALA A 36 32.50 5.10 32.90
N LEU A 37 31.67 5.23 31.86
CA LEU A 37 30.85 6.40 31.62
C LEU A 37 29.51 6.28 32.36
N ASN A 38 29.25 7.19 33.30
CA ASN A 38 27.94 7.39 33.89
C ASN A 38 27.42 8.78 33.49
N ALA A 39 26.21 8.85 32.94
CA ALA A 39 25.61 10.13 32.54
C ALA A 39 25.50 11.11 33.72
N ALA A 40 25.36 10.61 34.96
CA ALA A 40 25.27 11.43 36.16
C ALA A 40 26.53 12.24 36.48
N ASP A 41 27.69 11.83 35.95
CA ASP A 41 28.97 12.51 36.15
C ASP A 41 29.22 13.62 35.11
N LEU A 42 28.36 13.73 34.11
CA LEU A 42 28.44 14.75 33.06
C LEU A 42 27.71 16.03 33.45
N ALA A 43 28.12 17.15 32.83
CA ALA A 43 27.43 18.42 32.99
C ALA A 43 26.13 18.44 32.17
N VAL A 44 25.01 18.80 32.80
CA VAL A 44 23.73 18.99 32.11
C VAL A 44 23.87 20.10 31.05
N GLY A 45 23.42 19.83 29.83
CA GLY A 45 23.47 20.79 28.72
C GLY A 45 23.54 20.15 27.33
N GLU A 46 23.65 21.00 26.31
CA GLU A 46 23.86 20.57 24.92
C GLU A 46 25.35 20.47 24.57
N TYR A 47 25.71 19.36 23.96
CA TYR A 47 27.02 19.07 23.41
C TYR A 47 26.93 19.17 21.89
N VAL A 48 27.73 20.05 21.30
CA VAL A 48 27.68 20.40 19.86
C VAL A 48 28.99 20.12 19.12
N ALA A 49 29.96 19.53 19.80
CA ALA A 49 31.27 19.14 19.29
C ALA A 49 31.77 17.87 20.01
N LEU A 50 32.77 17.20 19.44
CA LEU A 50 33.44 16.08 20.10
C LEU A 50 33.94 16.51 21.49
N THR A 51 33.50 15.79 22.52
CA THR A 51 33.78 16.12 23.92
C THR A 51 34.32 14.90 24.65
N ASP A 52 35.51 15.04 25.21
CA ASP A 52 36.10 14.06 26.12
C ASP A 52 35.31 14.05 27.44
N THR A 53 34.92 12.86 27.90
CA THR A 53 34.17 12.70 29.16
C THR A 53 35.09 12.50 30.36
N GLY A 54 36.41 12.35 30.16
CA GLY A 54 37.36 11.96 31.19
C GLY A 54 37.30 10.47 31.55
N THR A 55 36.62 9.67 30.73
CA THR A 55 36.47 8.20 30.85
C THR A 55 37.01 7.53 29.57
N ASP A 56 36.82 6.21 29.41
CA ASP A 56 37.17 5.52 28.16
C ASP A 56 36.28 5.91 26.97
N PHE A 57 35.27 6.77 27.21
CA PHE A 57 34.32 7.24 26.23
C PHE A 57 34.42 8.74 25.93
N SER A 58 33.99 9.12 24.74
CA SER A 58 33.84 10.52 24.31
C SER A 58 32.48 10.69 23.64
N ILE A 59 31.89 11.88 23.76
CA ILE A 59 30.62 12.23 23.10
C ILE A 59 30.96 12.85 21.74
N ALA A 60 30.58 12.19 20.64
CA ALA A 60 30.69 12.75 19.30
C ALA A 60 29.40 13.50 18.96
N ALA A 61 29.50 14.83 18.82
CA ALA A 61 28.40 15.71 18.45
C ALA A 61 28.85 16.76 17.42
N ALA A 62 27.90 17.33 16.68
CA ALA A 62 28.15 18.39 15.71
C ALA A 62 27.02 19.44 15.75
N ALA A 63 27.30 20.67 15.28
CA ALA A 63 26.29 21.71 15.20
C ALA A 63 25.09 21.27 14.34
N GLY A 64 23.87 21.33 14.90
CA GLY A 64 22.64 20.85 14.26
C GLY A 64 22.40 19.34 14.40
N LYS A 65 23.35 18.60 15.00
CA LYS A 65 23.29 17.18 15.35
C LYS A 65 23.83 17.00 16.79
N ASN A 66 23.21 17.73 17.71
CA ASN A 66 23.63 17.85 19.10
C ASN A 66 23.32 16.58 19.92
N VAL A 67 24.09 16.34 20.97
CA VAL A 67 23.79 15.38 22.05
C VAL A 67 23.40 16.18 23.29
N THR A 68 22.37 15.76 24.02
CA THR A 68 21.91 16.50 25.22
C THR A 68 22.08 15.63 26.46
N VAL A 69 22.65 16.18 27.51
CA VAL A 69 22.63 15.55 28.84
C VAL A 69 21.58 16.27 29.69
N ASP A 70 20.58 15.53 30.19
CA ASP A 70 19.52 16.04 31.05
C ASP A 70 19.22 15.10 32.22
N ALA A 71 18.56 15.65 33.25
CA ALA A 71 18.11 14.86 34.40
C ALA A 71 17.00 13.89 33.98
N HIS A 72 17.17 12.61 34.32
CA HIS A 72 16.18 11.58 34.03
C HIS A 72 16.45 10.34 34.90
N ALA A 73 15.54 10.06 35.84
CA ALA A 73 15.73 8.99 36.81
C ALA A 73 15.29 7.63 36.28
N ARG A 74 16.11 6.60 36.43
CA ARG A 74 15.80 5.20 36.08
C ARG A 74 16.56 4.23 36.98
N ILE A 75 16.08 3.00 37.08
CA ILE A 75 16.72 1.91 37.82
C ILE A 75 17.20 0.86 36.82
N SER A 76 18.42 0.34 36.99
CA SER A 76 18.93 -0.77 36.18
C SER A 76 18.36 -2.12 36.62
N ASP A 77 18.46 -3.13 35.76
CA ASP A 77 18.15 -4.53 36.10
C ASP A 77 19.03 -5.11 37.23
N ARG A 78 20.14 -4.43 37.58
CA ARG A 78 21.03 -4.74 38.69
C ARG A 78 20.78 -3.88 39.93
N GLY A 79 19.77 -3.02 39.88
CA GLY A 79 19.39 -2.13 40.97
C GLY A 79 20.18 -0.83 41.07
N ASP A 80 20.94 -0.47 40.04
CA ASP A 80 21.65 0.82 40.00
C ASP A 80 20.66 1.96 39.75
N GLU A 81 20.76 3.05 40.51
CA GLU A 81 19.97 4.26 40.27
C GLU A 81 20.70 5.23 39.33
N PHE A 82 20.11 5.50 38.18
CA PHE A 82 20.52 6.56 37.27
C PHE A 82 19.74 7.83 37.57
N THR A 83 20.41 8.99 37.53
CA THR A 83 19.80 10.31 37.78
C THR A 83 19.83 11.24 36.56
N GLN A 84 20.64 10.91 35.55
CA GLN A 84 20.79 11.65 34.30
C GLN A 84 20.85 10.67 33.12
N ARG A 85 20.67 11.20 31.91
CA ARG A 85 20.84 10.46 30.65
C ARG A 85 21.58 11.30 29.61
N ILE A 86 22.16 10.61 28.64
CA ILE A 86 22.73 11.15 27.40
C ILE A 86 21.74 10.86 26.27
N LYS A 87 21.10 11.91 25.73
CA LYS A 87 20.17 11.84 24.60
C LYS A 87 20.93 12.00 23.29
N LEU A 88 20.91 10.96 22.46
CA LEU A 88 21.52 11.01 21.13
C LEU A 88 20.68 11.79 20.10
N ASN A 89 19.42 12.15 20.42
CA ASN A 89 18.59 13.09 19.64
C ASN A 89 18.35 12.74 18.16
N GLY A 90 18.29 11.45 17.80
CA GLY A 90 17.93 10.97 16.47
C GLY A 90 18.95 9.98 15.93
N THR A 91 18.86 9.68 14.63
CA THR A 91 19.89 8.89 13.93
C THR A 91 21.27 9.52 14.12
N GLY A 92 22.24 8.71 14.51
CA GLY A 92 23.63 9.11 14.72
C GLY A 92 24.61 8.35 13.84
N ALA A 93 25.81 8.91 13.74
CA ALA A 93 26.92 8.40 12.94
C ALA A 93 28.23 8.56 13.71
N GLN A 94 29.35 8.08 13.15
CA GLN A 94 30.66 8.19 13.80
C GLN A 94 31.03 9.64 14.21
N ALA A 95 30.61 10.63 13.42
CA ALA A 95 30.95 12.04 13.64
C ALA A 95 29.96 12.81 14.54
N ASN A 96 28.77 12.28 14.82
CA ASN A 96 27.74 13.01 15.58
C ASN A 96 26.66 12.08 16.16
N ARG A 97 26.02 12.52 17.24
CA ARG A 97 24.94 11.77 17.93
C ARG A 97 25.37 10.36 18.31
N SER A 98 26.62 10.20 18.74
CA SER A 98 27.19 8.91 19.11
C SER A 98 28.15 9.01 20.29
N LEU A 99 28.40 7.88 20.94
CA LEU A 99 29.49 7.71 21.89
C LEU A 99 30.66 7.00 21.19
N HIS A 100 31.86 7.52 21.34
CA HIS A 100 33.10 6.97 20.78
C HIS A 100 33.98 6.36 21.89
N PHE A 101 34.58 5.20 21.64
CA PHE A 101 35.57 4.56 22.51
C PHE A 101 36.61 3.78 21.70
N THR A 102 37.79 3.55 22.28
CA THR A 102 38.90 2.84 21.64
C THR A 102 39.29 1.61 22.47
N VAL A 103 39.60 0.48 21.82
CA VAL A 103 40.04 -0.76 22.49
C VAL A 103 41.44 -1.16 22.03
N ALA A 104 42.37 -1.37 22.97
CA ALA A 104 43.75 -1.77 22.69
C ALA A 104 43.90 -3.29 22.41
N ALA A 105 45.02 -3.67 21.80
CA ALA A 105 45.27 -5.07 21.40
C ALA A 105 45.42 -6.04 22.58
N ASP A 106 45.85 -5.56 23.74
CA ASP A 106 45.94 -6.32 25.00
C ASP A 106 44.65 -6.31 25.83
N GLU A 107 43.63 -5.58 25.38
CA GLU A 107 42.31 -5.50 26.03
C GLU A 107 41.27 -6.44 25.41
N VAL A 108 41.55 -7.04 24.23
CA VAL A 108 40.63 -7.98 23.60
C VAL A 108 40.89 -9.46 23.98
N PRO A 109 39.85 -10.31 24.13
CA PRO A 109 38.44 -9.96 24.01
C PRO A 109 37.95 -9.19 25.24
N THR A 110 37.19 -8.11 25.01
CA THR A 110 36.47 -7.36 26.05
C THR A 110 34.98 -7.39 25.78
N THR A 111 34.19 -6.80 26.66
CA THR A 111 32.74 -6.65 26.50
C THR A 111 32.38 -5.20 26.77
N LEU A 112 31.62 -4.62 25.85
CA LEU A 112 30.95 -3.35 26.04
C LEU A 112 29.61 -3.61 26.72
N PHE A 113 29.36 -2.92 27.82
CA PHE A 113 28.08 -2.91 28.50
C PHE A 113 27.44 -1.53 28.37
N VAL A 114 26.13 -1.48 28.10
CA VAL A 114 25.38 -0.22 27.96
C VAL A 114 24.01 -0.37 28.62
N ASN A 115 23.65 0.63 29.43
CA ASN A 115 22.30 0.82 29.93
C ASN A 115 21.63 1.89 29.08
N ALA A 116 20.63 1.52 28.28
CA ALA A 116 19.95 2.44 27.38
C ALA A 116 18.45 2.16 27.28
N ARG A 117 17.68 3.22 26.99
CA ARG A 117 16.25 3.16 26.66
C ARG A 117 15.96 3.93 25.39
N SER A 118 14.91 3.53 24.69
CA SER A 118 14.37 4.28 23.56
C SER A 118 14.05 5.72 23.97
N GLY A 119 14.16 6.66 23.03
CA GLY A 119 13.56 7.97 23.18
C GLY A 119 12.04 7.99 23.04
N SER A 120 11.40 6.83 22.77
CA SER A 120 9.94 6.65 22.75
C SER A 120 9.47 5.85 23.96
N ALA A 121 8.29 6.18 24.49
CA ALA A 121 7.63 5.41 25.54
C ALA A 121 6.92 4.14 25.02
N THR A 122 6.70 4.03 23.71
CA THR A 122 5.88 2.97 23.09
C THR A 122 6.59 2.15 22.01
N ALA A 123 7.81 2.54 21.64
CA ALA A 123 8.56 1.87 20.57
C ALA A 123 9.97 1.55 21.01
N ASP A 124 10.36 0.29 20.86
CA ASP A 124 11.75 -0.15 21.03
C ASP A 124 12.64 0.46 19.96
N ARG A 125 13.91 0.67 20.31
CA ARG A 125 14.95 1.19 19.42
C ARG A 125 16.22 0.36 19.57
N VAL A 126 17.20 0.66 18.74
CA VAL A 126 18.49 -0.03 18.74
C VAL A 126 19.64 0.98 18.83
N LEU A 127 20.69 0.58 19.53
CA LEU A 127 22.03 1.15 19.42
C LEU A 127 22.90 0.20 18.60
N ALA A 128 23.38 0.68 17.45
CA ALA A 128 24.38 0.00 16.66
C ALA A 128 25.77 0.31 17.23
N VAL A 129 26.58 -0.72 17.45
CA VAL A 129 27.99 -0.63 17.77
C VAL A 129 28.75 -0.84 16.47
N SER A 130 29.52 0.15 16.03
CA SER A 130 30.22 0.13 14.74
C SER A 130 31.70 0.40 14.90
N SER A 131 32.52 -0.24 14.08
CA SER A 131 33.93 0.11 13.88
C SER A 131 34.11 0.86 12.55
N ALA A 132 35.34 1.24 12.21
CA ALA A 132 35.65 1.76 10.88
C ALA A 132 35.38 0.76 9.73
N ALA A 133 35.31 -0.54 10.03
CA ALA A 133 35.04 -1.60 9.06
C ALA A 133 33.54 -1.93 8.90
N GLY A 134 32.66 -1.32 9.71
CA GLY A 134 31.22 -1.58 9.69
C GLY A 134 30.65 -1.90 11.07
N GLU A 135 29.36 -2.24 11.10
CA GLU A 135 28.63 -2.61 12.32
C GLU A 135 29.17 -3.93 12.89
N VAL A 136 29.40 -3.99 14.20
CA VAL A 136 29.93 -5.17 14.92
C VAL A 136 28.97 -5.73 15.96
N GLY A 137 27.86 -5.03 16.24
CA GLY A 137 26.82 -5.53 17.13
C GLY A 137 25.67 -4.53 17.32
N ARG A 138 24.58 -5.03 17.90
CA ARG A 138 23.38 -4.25 18.24
C ARG A 138 23.00 -4.46 19.69
N LEU A 139 22.60 -3.38 20.33
CA LEU A 139 22.07 -3.36 21.69
C LEU A 139 20.62 -2.86 21.62
N ALA A 140 19.70 -3.63 22.19
CA ALA A 140 18.32 -3.19 22.32
C ALA A 140 18.22 -2.01 23.29
N ALA A 141 17.45 -1.00 22.90
CA ALA A 141 17.06 0.12 23.74
C ALA A 141 15.53 0.12 23.78
N LEU A 142 14.97 -0.64 24.73
CA LEU A 142 13.52 -0.85 24.83
C LEU A 142 12.76 0.44 25.08
N ALA A 143 11.49 0.48 24.68
CA ALA A 143 10.53 1.54 24.94
C ALA A 143 10.61 2.00 26.40
N ASP A 144 10.75 3.31 26.62
CA ASP A 144 10.89 3.87 27.96
C ASP A 144 9.51 4.07 28.60
N ASP A 145 8.87 2.96 28.96
CA ASP A 145 7.57 2.88 29.64
C ASP A 145 7.59 3.38 31.09
N GLY A 146 8.77 3.67 31.65
CA GLY A 146 8.95 4.11 33.02
C GLY A 146 8.74 3.05 34.10
N THR A 147 8.21 1.87 33.75
CA THR A 147 7.79 0.81 34.69
C THR A 147 8.62 -0.46 34.58
N THR A 148 9.62 -0.47 33.70
CA THR A 148 10.58 -1.55 33.52
C THR A 148 12.01 -1.07 33.79
N ALA A 149 12.84 -1.94 34.38
CA ALA A 149 14.24 -1.62 34.66
C ALA A 149 15.05 -1.47 33.36
N VAL A 150 16.08 -0.61 33.39
CA VAL A 150 17.00 -0.42 32.27
C VAL A 150 17.98 -1.58 32.24
N VAL A 151 17.78 -2.47 31.29
CA VAL A 151 18.63 -3.65 31.11
C VAL A 151 20.09 -3.24 30.84
N THR A 152 21.03 -3.88 31.53
CA THR A 152 22.46 -3.79 31.21
C THR A 152 22.73 -4.71 30.02
N ALA A 153 22.61 -4.17 28.81
CA ALA A 153 22.85 -4.91 27.57
C ALA A 153 24.36 -4.97 27.27
N SER A 154 24.82 -6.02 26.58
CA SER A 154 26.24 -6.22 26.31
C SER A 154 26.56 -6.67 24.89
N VAL A 155 27.72 -6.26 24.36
CA VAL A 155 28.28 -6.71 23.08
C VAL A 155 29.74 -7.13 23.28
N PRO A 156 30.15 -8.32 22.82
CA PRO A 156 31.56 -8.69 22.84
C PRO A 156 32.36 -7.88 21.80
N ILE A 157 33.52 -7.36 22.20
CA ILE A 157 34.48 -6.71 21.31
C ILE A 157 35.70 -7.61 21.18
N THR A 158 35.89 -8.17 19.98
CA THR A 158 36.86 -9.24 19.71
C THR A 158 38.11 -8.77 18.99
N ALA A 159 38.16 -7.51 18.52
CA ALA A 159 39.28 -6.94 17.79
C ALA A 159 39.62 -5.53 18.31
N PRO A 160 40.92 -5.14 18.35
CA PRO A 160 41.30 -3.79 18.74
C PRO A 160 40.89 -2.77 17.67
N GLY A 161 40.60 -1.53 18.08
CA GLY A 161 40.22 -0.46 17.16
C GLY A 161 39.34 0.62 17.79
N ASP A 162 38.92 1.57 16.96
CA ASP A 162 37.96 2.62 17.32
C ASP A 162 36.52 2.17 17.04
N TYR A 163 35.62 2.50 17.96
CA TYR A 163 34.23 2.09 17.96
C TYR A 163 33.28 3.24 18.30
N TRP A 164 32.08 3.17 17.74
CA TRP A 164 31.00 4.13 17.98
C TRP A 164 29.69 3.43 18.31
N ILE A 165 28.94 4.01 19.24
CA ILE A 165 27.61 3.58 19.63
C ILE A 165 26.63 4.68 19.23
N ALA A 166 25.74 4.38 18.29
CA ALA A 166 24.76 5.34 17.76
C ALA A 166 23.44 4.64 17.45
N SER A 167 22.33 5.38 17.45
CA SER A 167 21.08 4.82 16.94
C SER A 167 20.98 4.97 15.42
N PRO A 168 20.55 3.94 14.67
CA PRO A 168 20.44 4.01 13.21
C PRO A 168 19.15 4.69 12.73
N SER A 169 18.11 4.80 13.56
CA SER A 169 16.78 5.22 13.11
C SER A 169 16.20 6.42 13.87
N SER A 170 16.47 6.57 15.17
CA SER A 170 15.82 7.61 15.99
C SER A 170 16.57 7.85 17.31
N GLY A 171 16.03 8.66 18.23
CA GLY A 171 16.74 9.02 19.47
C GLY A 171 16.84 7.86 20.46
N VAL A 172 18.01 7.65 21.05
CA VAL A 172 18.19 6.73 22.19
C VAL A 172 18.77 7.50 23.37
N ASN A 173 18.37 7.11 24.58
CA ASN A 173 18.82 7.63 25.85
C ASN A 173 19.81 6.64 26.48
N VAL A 174 21.07 7.03 26.63
CA VAL A 174 22.11 6.23 27.28
C VAL A 174 22.31 6.71 28.72
N TYR A 175 22.25 5.80 29.69
CA TYR A 175 22.40 6.10 31.11
C TYR A 175 23.81 5.80 31.60
N ALA A 176 24.38 4.69 31.16
CA ALA A 176 25.76 4.32 31.46
C ALA A 176 26.36 3.45 30.34
N ALA A 177 27.68 3.49 30.20
CA ALA A 177 28.46 2.61 29.33
C ALA A 177 29.79 2.21 29.99
N GLN A 178 30.20 0.96 29.84
CA GLN A 178 31.43 0.42 30.44
C GLN A 178 32.12 -0.57 29.50
N LEU A 179 33.46 -0.55 29.48
CA LEU A 179 34.29 -1.59 28.87
C LEU A 179 34.87 -2.53 29.92
N GLY A 180 34.93 -3.82 29.61
CA GLY A 180 35.46 -4.85 30.51
C GLY A 180 34.42 -5.39 31.49
N ALA A 181 34.83 -6.30 32.36
CA ALA A 181 33.91 -6.99 33.27
C ALA A 181 33.30 -6.06 34.33
N PHE A 182 32.03 -6.27 34.67
CA PHE A 182 31.49 -5.82 35.95
C PHE A 182 31.98 -6.77 37.05
N ASP A 183 32.54 -6.22 38.13
CA ASP A 183 32.88 -7.02 39.30
C ASP A 183 31.58 -7.57 39.93
N ALA A 184 31.28 -8.84 39.67
CA ALA A 184 30.12 -9.48 40.26
C ALA A 184 30.34 -9.61 41.78
N PRO A 185 29.45 -9.07 42.64
CA PRO A 185 29.56 -9.26 44.07
C PRO A 185 29.45 -10.76 44.40
N THR A 186 30.14 -11.21 45.46
CA THR A 186 29.92 -12.56 46.01
C THR A 186 28.51 -12.61 46.61
N ARG A 187 27.64 -13.49 46.11
CA ARG A 187 26.22 -13.57 46.51
C ARG A 187 25.84 -14.96 47.04
N ALA A 188 24.80 -15.01 47.86
CA ALA A 188 24.14 -16.27 48.24
C ALA A 188 23.48 -16.95 47.00
N PRO A 189 23.42 -18.30 46.95
CA PRO A 189 22.74 -19.02 45.87
C PRO A 189 21.29 -18.55 45.72
N TRP A 190 20.82 -18.30 44.49
CA TRP A 190 19.46 -17.80 44.26
C TRP A 190 18.38 -18.73 44.80
N SER A 191 18.64 -20.04 44.77
CA SER A 191 17.76 -21.06 45.36
C SER A 191 17.60 -20.98 46.88
N GLU A 192 18.47 -20.25 47.58
CA GLU A 192 18.39 -20.04 49.04
C GLU A 192 17.69 -18.71 49.40
N VAL A 193 17.40 -17.86 48.42
CA VAL A 193 16.65 -16.61 48.63
C VAL A 193 15.17 -16.93 48.79
N ALA A 194 14.55 -16.42 49.87
CA ALA A 194 13.13 -16.61 50.11
C ALA A 194 12.29 -15.82 49.10
N ALA A 195 11.17 -16.41 48.65
CA ALA A 195 10.19 -15.70 47.83
C ALA A 195 9.58 -14.51 48.59
N PRO A 196 9.25 -13.40 47.90
CA PRO A 196 8.62 -12.26 48.55
C PRO A 196 7.22 -12.62 49.07
N GLY A 197 6.81 -11.97 50.15
CA GLY A 197 5.44 -11.98 50.67
C GLY A 197 4.83 -10.60 50.56
N ILE A 198 3.53 -10.52 50.27
CA ILE A 198 2.78 -9.27 50.39
C ILE A 198 2.23 -9.19 51.81
N ASP A 199 2.63 -8.15 52.53
CA ASP A 199 2.19 -7.87 53.89
C ASP A 199 0.83 -7.16 53.89
N SER A 200 0.63 -6.23 52.94
CA SER A 200 -0.63 -5.49 52.79
C SER A 200 -0.82 -4.96 51.36
N VAL A 201 -2.09 -4.82 50.93
CA VAL A 201 -2.49 -4.06 49.74
C VAL A 201 -3.56 -3.08 50.20
N SER A 202 -3.31 -1.78 50.09
CA SER A 202 -4.23 -0.77 50.61
C SER A 202 -4.20 0.50 49.77
N VAL A 203 -5.29 1.26 49.78
CA VAL A 203 -5.34 2.58 49.12
C VAL A 203 -4.35 3.51 49.80
N ASP A 204 -3.56 4.26 49.02
CA ASP A 204 -2.64 5.24 49.57
C ASP A 204 -3.43 6.36 50.29
N PRO A 205 -3.23 6.58 51.59
CA PRO A 205 -3.90 7.65 52.31
C PRO A 205 -3.49 9.06 51.85
N ALA A 206 -2.34 9.21 51.18
CA ALA A 206 -1.86 10.47 50.64
C ALA A 206 -2.37 10.75 49.22
N ASP A 207 -2.57 9.71 48.42
CA ASP A 207 -3.13 9.76 47.07
C ASP A 207 -4.14 8.61 46.86
N PRO A 208 -5.43 8.83 47.12
CA PRO A 208 -6.43 7.77 47.03
C PRO A 208 -6.64 7.18 45.62
N SER A 209 -6.01 7.76 44.58
CA SER A 209 -5.98 7.16 43.24
C SER A 209 -4.95 6.04 43.10
N GLN A 210 -4.08 5.89 44.10
CA GLN A 210 -3.03 4.88 44.14
C GLN A 210 -3.29 3.81 45.21
N VAL A 211 -2.64 2.68 45.02
CA VAL A 211 -2.65 1.51 45.88
C VAL A 211 -1.22 1.23 46.31
N LEU A 212 -0.98 1.18 47.61
CA LEU A 212 0.26 0.77 48.23
C LEU A 212 0.29 -0.74 48.43
N VAL A 213 1.35 -1.36 47.94
CA VAL A 213 1.70 -2.77 48.16
C VAL A 213 2.89 -2.82 49.10
N ASP A 214 2.63 -3.14 50.36
CA ASP A 214 3.68 -3.42 51.35
C ASP A 214 4.14 -4.87 51.19
N TYR A 215 5.44 -5.08 51.09
CA TYR A 215 6.01 -6.41 50.89
C TYR A 215 7.22 -6.67 51.79
N THR A 216 7.38 -7.94 52.14
CA THR A 216 8.60 -8.49 52.73
C THR A 216 9.34 -9.26 51.64
N GLY A 217 10.60 -8.90 51.38
CA GLY A 217 11.45 -9.50 50.36
C GLY A 217 12.84 -8.89 50.39
N LEU A 218 13.87 -9.73 50.53
CA LEU A 218 15.24 -9.26 50.66
C LEU A 218 15.77 -8.76 49.31
N LEU A 219 16.11 -7.48 49.23
CA LEU A 219 16.86 -6.84 48.15
C LEU A 219 18.30 -6.53 48.60
N GLY A 220 19.26 -6.67 47.67
CA GLY A 220 20.68 -6.41 47.88
C GLY A 220 21.57 -7.65 47.68
N ALA A 221 22.79 -7.63 48.22
CA ALA A 221 23.82 -8.64 47.94
C ALA A 221 23.39 -10.10 48.20
N ASP A 222 22.56 -10.33 49.23
CA ASP A 222 22.05 -11.65 49.60
C ASP A 222 20.63 -11.93 49.07
N GLY A 223 20.06 -11.03 48.26
CA GLY A 223 18.65 -11.01 47.84
C GLY A 223 18.44 -10.76 46.35
N GLY A 224 17.28 -10.21 45.97
CA GLY A 224 17.01 -9.73 44.61
C GLY A 224 17.68 -8.39 44.32
N ASP A 225 17.76 -8.04 43.03
CA ASP A 225 18.24 -6.74 42.54
C ASP A 225 17.11 -5.72 42.45
N VAL A 226 15.94 -6.15 41.98
CA VAL A 226 14.76 -5.28 41.78
C VAL A 226 13.52 -5.98 42.28
N ALA A 227 12.68 -5.28 43.03
CA ALA A 227 11.33 -5.69 43.34
C ALA A 227 10.36 -5.00 42.37
N TYR A 228 9.47 -5.78 41.76
CA TYR A 228 8.35 -5.24 41.02
C TYR A 228 7.07 -5.55 41.77
N ALA A 229 6.16 -4.58 41.83
CA ALA A 229 4.77 -4.82 42.17
C ALA A 229 3.95 -4.71 40.88
N THR A 230 3.01 -5.64 40.68
CA THR A 230 2.16 -5.70 39.50
C THR A 230 0.71 -5.78 39.94
N LEU A 231 -0.15 -4.95 39.36
CA LEU A 231 -1.59 -4.96 39.57
C LEU A 231 -2.28 -5.74 38.45
N PHE A 232 -3.23 -6.59 38.80
CA PHE A 232 -4.07 -7.33 37.89
C PHE A 232 -5.54 -7.02 38.13
N ASP A 233 -6.33 -6.93 37.07
CA ASP A 233 -7.79 -6.83 37.15
C ASP A 233 -8.45 -8.17 37.50
N ALA A 234 -9.78 -8.16 37.62
CA ALA A 234 -10.59 -9.35 37.92
C ALA A 234 -10.52 -10.46 36.83
N ALA A 235 -10.17 -10.11 35.59
CA ALA A 235 -9.93 -11.08 34.51
C ALA A 235 -8.51 -11.68 34.56
N GLY A 236 -7.64 -11.15 35.44
CA GLY A 236 -6.26 -11.57 35.60
C GLY A 236 -5.29 -10.88 34.63
N ALA A 237 -5.72 -9.84 33.91
CA ALA A 237 -4.88 -9.06 33.03
C ALA A 237 -4.06 -8.03 33.83
N LYS A 238 -2.79 -7.83 33.45
CA LYS A 238 -1.94 -6.81 34.08
C LYS A 238 -2.43 -5.42 33.69
N VAL A 239 -2.72 -4.57 34.68
CA VAL A 239 -3.22 -3.21 34.47
C VAL A 239 -2.25 -2.12 34.91
N ASP A 240 -1.34 -2.40 35.84
CA ASP A 240 -0.26 -1.49 36.22
C ASP A 240 0.96 -2.24 36.78
N GLN A 241 2.14 -1.60 36.77
CA GLN A 241 3.37 -2.13 37.35
C GLN A 241 4.30 -1.00 37.79
N THR A 242 4.99 -1.19 38.91
CA THR A 242 6.09 -0.33 39.34
C THR A 242 7.26 -1.17 39.85
N LEU A 243 8.39 -0.53 40.11
CA LEU A 243 9.59 -1.19 40.61
C LEU A 243 10.41 -0.32 41.57
N ALA A 244 11.20 -0.98 42.43
CA ALA A 244 12.21 -0.37 43.29
C ALA A 244 13.42 -1.30 43.47
N ALA A 245 14.58 -0.74 43.84
CA ALA A 245 15.83 -1.48 43.97
C ALA A 245 16.64 -1.15 45.25
N GLY A 246 16.00 -0.58 46.28
CA GLY A 246 16.69 -0.25 47.52
C GLY A 246 17.04 -1.49 48.35
N ASP A 247 18.28 -1.59 48.81
CA ASP A 247 18.73 -2.62 49.76
C ASP A 247 17.83 -2.65 51.01
N GLY A 248 17.26 -3.81 51.33
CA GLY A 248 16.32 -3.91 52.43
C GLY A 248 15.61 -5.25 52.53
N ALA A 249 14.94 -5.50 53.65
CA ALA A 249 14.17 -6.73 53.88
C ALA A 249 12.72 -6.67 53.34
N GLY A 250 12.34 -5.55 52.72
CA GLY A 250 10.98 -5.26 52.26
C GLY A 250 10.83 -3.80 51.87
N GLY A 251 9.65 -3.42 51.42
CA GLY A 251 9.35 -2.06 50.99
C GLY A 251 7.87 -1.83 50.70
N THR A 252 7.57 -0.63 50.22
CA THR A 252 6.22 -0.24 49.80
C THR A 252 6.30 0.26 48.36
N LEU A 253 5.44 -0.25 47.50
CA LEU A 253 5.36 0.09 46.08
C LEU A 253 3.96 0.62 45.75
N ALA A 254 3.87 1.77 45.08
CA ALA A 254 2.61 2.39 44.69
C ALA A 254 2.22 2.01 43.26
N LEU A 255 0.97 1.59 43.07
CA LEU A 255 0.35 1.22 41.79
C LEU A 255 -0.89 2.09 41.56
N THR A 256 -1.23 2.38 40.31
CA THR A 256 -2.39 3.21 39.91
C THR A 256 -3.40 2.33 39.17
N PRO A 257 -4.52 1.92 39.80
CA PRO A 257 -5.56 1.19 39.10
C PRO A 257 -6.24 2.06 38.02
N PRO A 258 -6.63 1.48 36.86
CA PRO A 258 -7.19 2.24 35.75
C PRO A 258 -8.65 2.68 35.94
N GLY A 259 -9.36 2.15 36.95
CA GLY A 259 -10.76 2.45 37.22
C GLY A 259 -11.21 1.87 38.56
N SER A 260 -12.49 2.02 38.90
CA SER A 260 -13.05 1.35 40.08
C SER A 260 -13.27 -0.15 39.81
N GLY A 261 -12.98 -1.00 40.80
CA GLY A 261 -13.17 -2.45 40.66
C GLY A 261 -12.40 -3.30 41.67
N ASP A 262 -12.45 -4.61 41.47
CA ASP A 262 -11.67 -5.58 42.23
C ASP A 262 -10.34 -5.85 41.52
N TYR A 263 -9.24 -5.83 42.29
CA TYR A 263 -7.89 -6.05 41.78
C TYR A 263 -7.13 -7.09 42.61
N THR A 264 -6.05 -7.62 42.05
CA THR A 264 -5.07 -8.41 42.80
C THR A 264 -3.67 -7.88 42.54
N ALA A 265 -2.81 -7.85 43.56
CA ALA A 265 -1.42 -7.45 43.44
C ALA A 265 -0.47 -8.64 43.62
N GLU A 266 0.66 -8.60 42.92
CA GLU A 266 1.74 -9.57 43.00
C GLU A 266 3.07 -8.85 43.15
N VAL A 267 3.97 -9.36 43.99
CA VAL A 267 5.34 -8.87 44.08
C VAL A 267 6.30 -9.92 43.57
N ARG A 268 7.22 -9.51 42.69
CA ARG A 268 8.31 -10.35 42.20
C ARG A 268 9.67 -9.73 42.49
N LEU A 269 10.62 -10.54 42.93
CA LEU A 269 12.04 -10.17 43.03
C LEU A 269 12.77 -10.74 41.82
N THR A 270 13.50 -9.89 41.10
CA THR A 270 14.37 -10.30 39.99
C THR A 270 15.83 -10.15 40.38
N ARG A 271 16.69 -10.99 39.82
CA ARG A 271 18.15 -10.87 39.92
C ARG A 271 18.73 -10.96 38.50
N ALA A 272 19.58 -10.02 38.08
CA ALA A 272 20.03 -9.89 36.69
C ALA A 272 20.73 -11.15 36.13
N SER A 273 21.35 -11.96 37.00
CA SER A 273 21.99 -13.23 36.63
C SER A 273 21.06 -14.44 36.56
N GLU A 274 19.77 -14.28 36.87
CA GLU A 274 18.83 -15.37 37.07
C GLU A 274 17.66 -15.29 36.08
N ALA A 275 17.37 -16.40 35.41
CA ALA A 275 16.33 -16.45 34.38
C ALA A 275 14.90 -16.42 34.96
N SER A 276 14.71 -16.76 36.24
CA SER A 276 13.39 -16.87 36.86
C SER A 276 13.27 -15.98 38.11
N PRO A 277 12.25 -15.10 38.17
CA PRO A 277 11.99 -14.32 39.36
C PRO A 277 11.44 -15.17 40.50
N LEU A 278 11.56 -14.66 41.73
CA LEU A 278 10.83 -15.19 42.88
C LEU A 278 9.56 -14.37 43.08
N THR A 279 8.40 -15.04 43.15
CA THR A 279 7.09 -14.38 43.12
C THR A 279 6.27 -14.69 44.38
N SER A 280 5.50 -13.71 44.86
CA SER A 280 4.58 -13.87 45.98
C SER A 280 3.29 -14.61 45.56
N ALA A 281 2.50 -15.06 46.54
CA ALA A 281 1.08 -15.28 46.28
C ALA A 281 0.41 -13.92 45.98
N ARG A 282 -0.65 -13.93 45.16
CA ARG A 282 -1.43 -12.71 44.89
C ARG A 282 -2.26 -12.32 46.10
N ALA A 283 -2.32 -11.03 46.39
CA ALA A 283 -3.17 -10.45 47.44
C ALA A 283 -4.30 -9.64 46.80
N ALA A 284 -5.53 -9.79 47.32
CA ALA A 284 -6.71 -9.11 46.77
C ALA A 284 -6.86 -7.68 47.30
N LEU A 285 -7.39 -6.82 46.45
CA LEU A 285 -7.91 -5.49 46.75
C LEU A 285 -9.35 -5.45 46.23
N ASP A 286 -10.30 -5.72 47.11
CA ASP A 286 -11.72 -5.74 46.77
C ASP A 286 -12.31 -4.33 46.87
N GLY A 287 -13.09 -3.94 45.87
CA GLY A 287 -13.87 -2.70 45.87
C GLY A 287 -13.03 -1.43 45.86
N PHE A 288 -11.91 -1.40 45.12
CA PHE A 288 -11.20 -0.14 44.88
C PHE A 288 -12.14 0.84 44.18
N ALA A 289 -12.21 2.06 44.70
CA ALA A 289 -12.96 3.14 44.09
C ALA A 289 -11.98 4.21 43.64
N LEU A 290 -11.82 4.37 42.33
CA LEU A 290 -11.01 5.44 41.79
C LEU A 290 -11.67 6.77 42.21
N PRO A 291 -10.93 7.73 42.79
CA PRO A 291 -11.50 9.00 43.17
C PRO A 291 -12.09 9.71 41.96
N LEU A 292 -13.31 10.24 42.11
CA LEU A 292 -13.92 11.01 41.04
C LEU A 292 -13.10 12.29 40.83
N VAL A 293 -12.63 12.54 39.62
CA VAL A 293 -11.83 13.74 39.30
C VAL A 293 -12.73 14.81 38.71
N GLY A 294 -12.48 16.06 39.11
CA GLY A 294 -13.17 17.22 38.57
C GLY A 294 -12.77 17.49 37.11
N PRO A 295 -13.72 17.68 36.17
CA PRO A 295 -13.42 17.89 34.75
C PRO A 295 -12.68 19.20 34.47
N GLU A 296 -11.85 19.22 33.43
CA GLU A 296 -11.17 20.43 32.96
C GLU A 296 -11.87 20.97 31.71
N ILE A 297 -12.34 22.22 31.77
CA ILE A 297 -12.92 22.91 30.62
C ILE A 297 -11.82 23.17 29.58
N THR A 298 -12.01 22.66 28.37
CA THR A 298 -11.10 22.77 27.23
C THR A 298 -11.53 23.83 26.24
N GLY A 299 -12.77 24.31 26.32
CA GLY A 299 -13.28 25.38 25.48
C GLY A 299 -14.50 26.06 26.06
N ALA A 300 -14.63 27.34 25.77
CA ALA A 300 -15.80 28.14 26.08
C ALA A 300 -16.06 29.08 24.90
N LEU A 301 -17.29 29.09 24.39
CA LEU A 301 -17.69 29.91 23.26
C LEU A 301 -19.01 30.59 23.57
N THR A 302 -19.08 31.91 23.47
CA THR A 302 -20.33 32.65 23.65
C THR A 302 -21.26 32.40 22.46
N THR A 303 -22.20 31.45 22.52
CA THR A 303 -23.03 31.06 21.37
C THR A 303 -24.22 31.99 21.11
N ALA A 304 -24.67 32.75 22.10
CA ALA A 304 -25.76 33.71 21.93
C ALA A 304 -25.65 34.89 22.89
N VAL A 305 -26.10 36.07 22.46
CA VAL A 305 -26.31 37.24 23.34
C VAL A 305 -27.68 37.86 23.03
N ALA A 306 -28.60 37.81 23.99
CA ALA A 306 -29.95 38.34 23.85
C ALA A 306 -30.43 39.01 25.14
N ALA A 307 -31.05 40.19 25.02
CA ALA A 307 -31.68 40.93 26.13
C ALA A 307 -30.79 41.13 27.38
N GLY A 308 -29.47 41.30 27.18
CA GLY A 308 -28.50 41.48 28.27
C GLY A 308 -28.05 40.19 28.97
N SER A 309 -28.36 39.03 28.38
CA SER A 309 -27.89 37.72 28.82
C SER A 309 -27.20 36.98 27.67
N ALA A 310 -26.20 36.17 27.99
CA ALA A 310 -25.45 35.35 27.07
C ALA A 310 -25.66 33.84 27.35
N THR A 311 -25.55 33.05 26.29
CA THR A 311 -25.35 31.61 26.33
C THR A 311 -23.88 31.34 26.00
N VAL A 312 -23.25 30.44 26.74
CA VAL A 312 -21.89 29.96 26.46
C VAL A 312 -21.94 28.45 26.30
N ALA A 313 -21.45 27.92 25.19
CA ALA A 313 -21.16 26.51 25.02
C ALA A 313 -19.81 26.19 25.65
N LEU A 314 -19.76 25.15 26.47
CA LEU A 314 -18.57 24.66 27.14
C LEU A 314 -18.24 23.26 26.63
N THR A 315 -16.96 23.01 26.43
CA THR A 315 -16.37 21.70 26.16
C THR A 315 -15.37 21.38 27.27
N TRP A 316 -15.29 20.12 27.70
CA TRP A 316 -14.38 19.68 28.77
C TRP A 316 -13.92 18.23 28.58
N THR A 317 -12.88 17.87 29.32
CA THR A 317 -12.39 16.49 29.45
C THR A 317 -13.36 15.65 30.28
N GLU A 318 -13.85 14.55 29.72
CA GLU A 318 -14.69 13.63 30.48
C GLU A 318 -13.90 12.93 31.60
N SER A 319 -14.49 12.87 32.78
CA SER A 319 -13.98 12.13 33.93
C SER A 319 -14.42 10.66 33.81
N ALA A 320 -13.46 9.74 33.80
CA ALA A 320 -13.65 8.32 33.49
C ALA A 320 -14.71 7.60 34.35
N GLU A 321 -14.98 8.11 35.54
CA GLU A 321 -15.88 7.51 36.53
C GLU A 321 -17.19 8.31 36.71
N ALA A 322 -17.43 9.36 35.91
CA ALA A 322 -18.61 10.20 36.07
C ALA A 322 -19.85 9.63 35.38
N ASP A 323 -20.96 9.56 36.10
CA ASP A 323 -22.28 9.25 35.53
C ASP A 323 -22.90 10.47 34.83
N SER A 324 -22.61 11.67 35.34
CA SER A 324 -23.13 12.94 34.80
C SER A 324 -22.32 14.15 35.29
N TYR A 325 -22.63 15.33 34.75
CA TYR A 325 -21.99 16.59 35.08
C TYR A 325 -22.99 17.69 35.46
N SER A 326 -22.54 18.64 36.27
CA SER A 326 -23.21 19.94 36.45
C SER A 326 -22.24 21.09 36.24
N VAL A 327 -22.70 22.18 35.67
CA VAL A 327 -21.90 23.39 35.46
C VAL A 327 -22.30 24.43 36.49
N GLU A 328 -21.30 25.02 37.14
CA GLU A 328 -21.48 26.10 38.11
C GLU A 328 -20.64 27.32 37.72
N ALA A 329 -21.10 28.51 38.07
CA ALA A 329 -20.33 29.73 37.85
C ALA A 329 -20.40 30.68 39.04
N ARG A 330 -19.39 31.55 39.15
CA ARG A 330 -19.38 32.71 40.05
C ARG A 330 -18.82 33.93 39.35
N GLN A 331 -19.16 35.10 39.88
CA GLN A 331 -18.57 36.38 39.45
C GLN A 331 -17.80 37.01 40.61
N GLY A 332 -16.53 37.31 40.39
CA GLY A 332 -15.64 37.85 41.43
C GLY A 332 -15.58 36.96 42.69
N ALA A 333 -15.76 37.54 43.87
CA ALA A 333 -15.67 36.84 45.16
C ALA A 333 -16.97 36.14 45.61
N ALA A 334 -17.96 35.98 44.73
CA ALA A 334 -19.21 35.29 45.04
C ALA A 334 -19.04 33.77 45.21
N SER A 335 -20.03 33.10 45.82
CA SER A 335 -20.10 31.64 45.84
C SER A 335 -20.53 31.10 44.47
N PHE A 336 -20.06 29.89 44.11
CA PHE A 336 -20.51 29.20 42.90
C PHE A 336 -22.00 28.89 42.98
N ALA A 337 -22.71 29.18 41.89
CA ALA A 337 -24.13 28.88 41.72
C ALA A 337 -24.30 27.93 40.52
N PRO A 338 -25.22 26.95 40.58
CA PRO A 338 -25.46 26.04 39.48
C PRO A 338 -26.10 26.77 38.30
N LEU A 339 -25.55 26.53 37.11
CA LEU A 339 -26.09 26.97 35.83
C LEU A 339 -26.85 25.85 35.12
N ARG A 340 -26.34 24.61 35.21
CA ARG A 340 -26.93 23.43 34.57
C ARG A 340 -26.55 22.17 35.33
N ALA A 341 -27.41 21.14 35.33
CA ALA A 341 -27.17 19.87 36.00
C ALA A 341 -27.65 18.70 35.14
N GLY A 342 -27.13 17.49 35.41
CA GLY A 342 -27.52 16.25 34.73
C GLY A 342 -27.05 16.18 33.27
N VAL A 343 -25.92 16.83 32.95
CA VAL A 343 -25.32 16.75 31.61
C VAL A 343 -24.64 15.38 31.44
N VAL A 344 -24.78 14.78 30.27
CA VAL A 344 -24.06 13.56 29.88
C VAL A 344 -23.13 13.92 28.73
N GLY A 345 -21.89 13.42 28.77
CA GLY A 345 -20.84 13.75 27.81
C GLY A 345 -20.06 15.03 28.13
N GLY A 346 -19.06 15.34 27.31
CA GLY A 346 -18.08 16.40 27.50
C GLY A 346 -18.50 17.82 27.09
N THR A 347 -19.79 18.08 26.83
CA THR A 347 -20.25 19.40 26.34
C THR A 347 -21.57 19.85 26.94
N ALA A 348 -21.74 21.17 27.14
CA ALA A 348 -23.03 21.77 27.46
C ALA A 348 -23.09 23.28 27.18
N GLU A 349 -24.28 23.74 26.79
CA GLU A 349 -24.63 25.15 26.83
C GLU A 349 -25.09 25.60 28.22
N VAL A 350 -24.61 26.77 28.67
CA VAL A 350 -25.06 27.45 29.88
C VAL A 350 -25.59 28.85 29.55
N THR A 351 -26.82 29.12 29.97
CA THR A 351 -27.54 30.39 29.73
C THR A 351 -27.52 31.28 30.98
N GLY A 352 -27.75 32.58 30.83
CA GLY A 352 -27.93 33.47 31.99
C GLY A 352 -26.68 34.27 32.37
N LEU A 353 -25.60 34.16 31.60
CA LEU A 353 -24.35 34.89 31.84
C LEU A 353 -24.48 36.34 31.36
N THR A 354 -23.70 37.27 31.92
CA THR A 354 -23.72 38.69 31.52
C THR A 354 -22.71 38.93 30.39
N PRO A 355 -23.11 39.45 29.22
CA PRO A 355 -22.17 39.80 28.14
C PRO A 355 -21.10 40.80 28.61
N GLY A 356 -19.85 40.59 28.19
CA GLY A 356 -18.69 41.40 28.57
C GLY A 356 -18.19 41.20 30.00
N ALA A 357 -18.76 40.24 30.75
CA ALA A 357 -18.31 39.90 32.10
C ALA A 357 -17.47 38.63 32.10
N ALA A 358 -16.50 38.56 32.99
CA ALA A 358 -15.74 37.34 33.24
C ALA A 358 -16.36 36.53 34.37
N TYR A 359 -16.51 35.23 34.15
CA TYR A 359 -16.97 34.27 35.14
C TYR A 359 -15.89 33.23 35.40
N ASP A 360 -15.71 32.89 36.68
CA ASP A 360 -15.07 31.62 37.01
C ASP A 360 -16.14 30.55 36.85
N VAL A 361 -15.98 29.67 35.86
CA VAL A 361 -16.90 28.55 35.58
C VAL A 361 -16.19 27.26 35.94
N ARG A 362 -16.91 26.30 36.50
CA ARG A 362 -16.37 24.96 36.74
C ARG A 362 -17.41 23.91 36.41
N VAL A 363 -16.94 22.76 35.96
CA VAL A 363 -17.77 21.56 35.80
C VAL A 363 -17.59 20.71 37.04
N VAL A 364 -18.67 20.07 37.49
CA VAL A 364 -18.70 19.16 38.62
C VAL A 364 -19.09 17.79 38.07
N ALA A 365 -18.21 16.82 38.22
CA ALA A 365 -18.51 15.42 37.93
C ALA A 365 -19.35 14.83 39.06
N HIS A 366 -20.30 13.96 38.72
CA HIS A 366 -21.15 13.22 39.66
C HIS A 366 -21.04 11.73 39.41
N ARG A 367 -20.93 10.94 40.49
CA ARG A 367 -21.02 9.48 40.51
C ARG A 367 -21.94 9.06 41.65
N GLY A 368 -23.17 8.67 41.35
CA GLY A 368 -24.21 8.49 42.37
C GLY A 368 -24.41 9.75 43.26
N ASP A 369 -24.16 9.63 44.56
CA ASP A 369 -24.23 10.74 45.54
C ASP A 369 -22.89 11.51 45.68
N GLU A 370 -21.81 11.04 45.05
CA GLU A 370 -20.49 11.69 45.07
C GLU A 370 -20.40 12.79 44.00
N ALA A 371 -19.81 13.94 44.35
CA ALA A 371 -19.61 15.05 43.41
C ALA A 371 -18.24 15.72 43.61
N VAL A 372 -17.49 15.90 42.53
CA VAL A 372 -16.17 16.56 42.54
C VAL A 372 -16.10 17.66 41.50
N ALA A 373 -15.81 18.87 41.97
CA ALA A 373 -15.70 20.06 41.14
C ALA A 373 -14.31 20.18 40.53
N GLY A 374 -14.25 20.46 39.22
CA GLY A 374 -13.04 20.83 38.51
C GLY A 374 -12.50 22.20 38.91
N ALA A 375 -11.31 22.50 38.40
CA ALA A 375 -10.72 23.82 38.56
C ALA A 375 -11.60 24.89 37.89
N PRO A 376 -11.71 26.09 38.50
CA PRO A 376 -12.36 27.20 37.84
C PRO A 376 -11.61 27.58 36.55
N PHE A 377 -12.32 27.58 35.44
CA PHE A 377 -11.91 28.10 34.15
C PHE A 377 -12.48 29.51 33.97
N LEU A 378 -11.63 30.45 33.57
CA LEU A 378 -12.06 31.82 33.33
C LEU A 378 -12.77 31.89 31.98
N VAL A 379 -14.08 32.09 32.00
CA VAL A 379 -14.88 32.38 30.82
C VAL A 379 -15.04 33.89 30.71
N GLU A 380 -14.36 34.50 29.75
CA GLU A 380 -14.66 35.87 29.34
C GLU A 380 -15.86 35.84 28.38
N VAL A 381 -17.04 36.17 28.90
CA VAL A 381 -18.27 36.14 28.10
C VAL A 381 -18.18 37.30 27.12
N ALA A 382 -18.14 36.99 25.83
CA ALA A 382 -18.06 38.00 24.81
C ALA A 382 -19.28 38.93 24.82
N GLY A 383 -19.09 40.17 24.37
CA GLY A 383 -20.17 41.15 24.25
C GLY A 383 -21.20 40.81 23.16
N ALA A 384 -20.87 39.85 22.29
CA ALA A 384 -21.67 39.34 21.19
C ALA A 384 -21.42 37.84 21.06
N ALA A 385 -22.24 37.14 20.27
CA ALA A 385 -22.00 35.74 19.99
C ALA A 385 -20.68 35.56 19.21
N GLU A 386 -19.82 34.68 19.71
CA GLU A 386 -18.61 34.20 19.06
C GLU A 386 -18.97 33.02 18.16
N ARG A 387 -18.34 32.98 16.99
CA ARG A 387 -18.78 32.11 15.91
C ARG A 387 -17.75 31.03 15.54
N TRP A 388 -16.48 31.23 15.86
CA TRP A 388 -15.36 30.44 15.35
C TRP A 388 -14.79 29.47 16.39
N GLN A 389 -14.33 28.31 15.91
CA GLN A 389 -13.81 27.19 16.68
C GLN A 389 -12.53 26.64 16.06
N ILE A 390 -11.74 25.92 16.84
CA ILE A 390 -10.52 25.23 16.39
C ILE A 390 -10.63 23.74 16.68
N ALA A 391 -10.32 22.91 15.68
CA ALA A 391 -10.19 21.47 15.86
C ALA A 391 -9.20 20.86 14.84
N ASP A 392 -8.63 19.71 15.18
CA ASP A 392 -8.13 18.78 14.18
C ASP A 392 -9.25 17.80 13.82
N ILE A 393 -9.49 17.56 12.54
CA ILE A 393 -10.56 16.65 12.07
C ILE A 393 -10.03 15.68 11.01
N GLY A 394 -10.74 14.56 10.82
CA GLY A 394 -10.46 13.60 9.75
C GLY A 394 -9.20 12.77 9.97
N SER A 395 -8.67 12.22 8.88
CA SER A 395 -7.58 11.25 8.91
C SER A 395 -6.36 11.79 9.66
N ASN A 396 -5.88 11.01 10.63
CA ASN A 396 -4.78 11.36 11.56
C ASN A 396 -5.04 12.62 12.41
N ALA A 397 -6.29 12.96 12.72
CA ALA A 397 -6.61 14.01 13.69
C ALA A 397 -5.90 13.77 15.03
N GLY A 398 -5.38 14.85 15.64
CA GLY A 398 -4.64 14.80 16.91
C GLY A 398 -3.20 14.30 16.80
N SER A 399 -2.67 14.13 15.58
CA SER A 399 -1.29 13.67 15.35
C SER A 399 -0.20 14.69 15.70
N GLY A 400 -0.57 15.95 15.93
CA GLY A 400 0.35 17.03 16.33
C GLY A 400 0.10 18.32 15.55
N GLY A 401 0.82 19.38 15.93
CA GLY A 401 0.64 20.72 15.37
C GLY A 401 -0.21 21.63 16.24
N GLN A 402 -0.42 22.88 15.80
CA GLN A 402 -1.20 23.86 16.55
C GLN A 402 -1.81 24.92 15.63
N VAL A 403 -3.04 25.34 15.93
CA VAL A 403 -3.66 26.55 15.35
C VAL A 403 -3.63 27.66 16.39
N THR A 404 -3.13 28.83 16.02
CA THR A 404 -3.02 30.01 16.90
C THR A 404 -3.67 31.21 16.24
N GLU A 405 -4.72 31.74 16.87
CA GLU A 405 -5.27 33.06 16.54
C GLU A 405 -4.48 34.14 17.30
N HIS A 406 -3.98 35.14 16.58
CA HIS A 406 -3.21 36.23 17.14
C HIS A 406 -4.08 37.46 17.40
N ALA A 407 -3.64 38.33 18.31
CA ALA A 407 -4.38 39.53 18.68
C ALA A 407 -4.57 40.56 17.55
N ASP A 408 -3.82 40.42 16.45
CA ASP A 408 -3.96 41.25 15.24
C ASP A 408 -4.96 40.68 14.22
N GLY A 409 -5.59 39.53 14.52
CA GLY A 409 -6.56 38.84 13.67
C GLY A 409 -5.95 37.84 12.69
N THR A 410 -4.62 37.72 12.64
CA THR A 410 -3.95 36.69 11.85
C THR A 410 -4.07 35.31 12.50
N ILE A 411 -4.05 34.25 11.70
CA ILE A 411 -4.16 32.87 12.20
C ILE A 411 -3.00 32.05 11.66
N THR A 412 -2.19 31.47 12.54
CA THR A 412 -1.09 30.56 12.15
C THR A 412 -1.51 29.11 12.36
N PHE A 413 -1.40 28.32 11.30
CA PHE A 413 -1.49 26.88 11.32
C PHE A 413 -0.06 26.30 11.27
N ASP A 414 0.44 25.79 12.40
CA ASP A 414 1.68 25.01 12.45
C ASP A 414 1.35 23.52 12.34
N ALA A 415 1.25 23.03 11.10
CA ALA A 415 0.98 21.64 10.79
C ALA A 415 2.28 20.84 10.53
N LYS A 416 3.47 21.35 10.87
CA LYS A 416 4.74 20.67 10.56
C LYS A 416 4.88 19.31 11.25
N ALA A 417 4.34 19.21 12.47
CA ALA A 417 4.28 17.96 13.24
C ALA A 417 3.00 17.16 12.97
N SER A 418 2.00 17.75 12.31
CA SER A 418 0.76 17.06 11.95
C SER A 418 1.03 16.03 10.86
N THR A 419 0.35 14.90 10.94
CA THR A 419 0.31 13.87 9.88
C THR A 419 -1.09 13.76 9.24
N THR A 420 -1.99 14.72 9.50
CA THR A 420 -3.29 14.82 8.81
C THR A 420 -3.10 14.95 7.29
N LYS A 421 -4.03 14.47 6.48
CA LYS A 421 -3.81 14.39 5.02
C LYS A 421 -5.05 14.72 4.24
N ILE A 422 -4.87 15.48 3.16
CA ILE A 422 -5.85 15.58 2.07
C ILE A 422 -5.43 14.54 1.03
N ALA A 423 -6.21 13.48 0.87
CA ALA A 423 -5.89 12.36 -0.01
C ALA A 423 -7.00 12.10 -1.03
N THR A 424 -6.77 11.10 -1.89
CA THR A 424 -7.74 10.65 -2.89
C THR A 424 -8.79 9.70 -2.32
N SER A 425 -8.58 9.14 -1.13
CA SER A 425 -9.51 8.22 -0.44
C SER A 425 -10.13 8.80 0.83
N GLU A 426 -9.50 9.78 1.46
CA GLU A 426 -9.89 10.29 2.77
C GLU A 426 -9.32 11.70 3.00
N ASP A 427 -9.91 12.44 3.93
CA ASP A 427 -9.51 13.81 4.24
C ASP A 427 -9.27 14.01 5.75
N GLY A 428 -8.33 14.89 6.08
CA GLY A 428 -8.00 15.30 7.44
C GLY A 428 -7.10 16.53 7.48
N PHE A 429 -7.37 17.46 8.39
CA PHE A 429 -6.69 18.75 8.49
C PHE A 429 -6.93 19.43 9.84
N GLN A 430 -6.08 20.40 10.15
CA GLN A 430 -6.34 21.39 11.19
C GLN A 430 -7.34 22.41 10.67
N TYR A 431 -8.29 22.83 11.49
CA TYR A 431 -9.46 23.59 11.04
C TYR A 431 -9.80 24.73 11.99
N TYR A 432 -9.87 25.94 11.46
CA TYR A 432 -10.45 27.12 12.12
C TYR A 432 -11.78 27.42 11.44
N TYR A 433 -12.91 27.14 12.10
CA TYR A 433 -14.20 26.96 11.43
C TYR A 433 -15.40 27.48 12.22
N THR A 434 -16.54 27.54 11.54
CA THR A 434 -17.85 27.85 12.12
C THR A 434 -18.94 26.97 11.51
N GLN A 435 -20.03 26.75 12.26
CA GLN A 435 -21.23 26.08 11.78
C GLN A 435 -22.11 27.05 10.98
N ILE A 436 -22.79 26.55 9.95
CA ILE A 436 -23.76 27.27 9.12
C ILE A 436 -25.13 26.62 9.32
N ASP A 437 -26.14 27.43 9.61
CA ASP A 437 -27.55 27.01 9.52
C ASP A 437 -28.04 27.24 8.08
N PRO A 438 -28.21 26.19 7.26
CA PRO A 438 -28.61 26.33 5.85
C PRO A 438 -30.00 26.97 5.69
N ALA A 439 -30.86 26.91 6.70
CA ALA A 439 -32.21 27.47 6.65
C ALA A 439 -32.21 28.99 6.83
N SER A 440 -31.16 29.56 7.42
CA SER A 440 -31.07 30.99 7.70
C SER A 440 -29.83 31.68 7.13
N GLU A 441 -28.85 30.92 6.63
CA GLU A 441 -27.55 31.46 6.23
C GLU A 441 -27.04 30.88 4.89
N ASN A 442 -26.85 31.79 3.94
CA ASN A 442 -25.85 31.71 2.90
C ASN A 442 -24.60 32.47 3.39
N PHE A 443 -23.41 32.14 2.87
CA PHE A 443 -22.17 32.74 3.37
C PHE A 443 -21.17 33.05 2.28
N THR A 444 -20.22 33.94 2.57
CA THR A 444 -19.00 34.15 1.81
C THR A 444 -17.83 34.23 2.78
N LEU A 445 -16.82 33.38 2.56
CA LEU A 445 -15.57 33.36 3.32
C LEU A 445 -14.38 33.55 2.36
N THR A 446 -13.67 34.65 2.52
CA THR A 446 -12.44 34.96 1.77
C THR A 446 -11.25 34.94 2.72
N ALA A 447 -10.14 34.35 2.33
CA ALA A 447 -8.91 34.32 3.13
C ALA A 447 -7.63 34.33 2.28
N SER A 448 -6.60 35.04 2.75
CA SER A 448 -5.26 35.09 2.17
C SER A 448 -4.29 34.18 2.94
N PHE A 449 -3.80 33.13 2.29
CA PHE A 449 -2.91 32.12 2.85
C PHE A 449 -1.47 32.38 2.43
N ARG A 450 -0.60 32.70 3.38
CA ARG A 450 0.85 32.83 3.17
C ARG A 450 1.57 31.57 3.64
N VAL A 451 2.31 30.92 2.73
CA VAL A 451 3.11 29.73 3.07
C VAL A 451 4.37 30.14 3.83
N ASP A 452 4.51 29.67 5.07
CA ASP A 452 5.64 29.97 5.95
C ASP A 452 6.79 28.97 5.81
N ASP A 453 6.45 27.68 5.79
CA ASP A 453 7.40 26.57 5.71
C ASP A 453 6.77 25.44 4.90
N SER A 454 7.43 25.06 3.82
CA SER A 454 7.03 23.97 2.92
C SER A 454 8.16 22.96 2.70
N SER A 455 9.15 22.93 3.61
CA SER A 455 10.37 22.12 3.48
C SER A 455 10.12 20.61 3.53
N LEU A 456 9.03 20.19 4.18
CA LEU A 456 8.62 18.80 4.33
C LEU A 456 7.36 18.45 3.52
N LYS A 457 6.88 19.36 2.66
CA LYS A 457 5.65 19.16 1.88
C LYS A 457 5.71 17.88 1.05
N ASP A 458 4.54 17.29 0.85
CA ASP A 458 4.38 16.16 -0.07
C ASP A 458 3.00 16.21 -0.74
N ALA A 459 2.68 15.18 -1.51
CA ALA A 459 1.46 15.04 -2.26
C ALA A 459 0.14 15.19 -1.48
N GLN A 460 0.16 15.03 -0.15
CA GLN A 460 -1.02 15.11 0.70
C GLN A 460 -1.06 16.39 1.56
N SER A 461 -0.06 17.26 1.40
CA SER A 461 -0.08 18.61 1.96
C SER A 461 -1.04 19.51 1.18
N GLY A 462 -1.78 20.36 1.88
CA GLY A 462 -2.69 21.31 1.23
C GLY A 462 -3.31 22.29 2.21
N PHE A 463 -3.92 23.35 1.69
CA PHE A 463 -4.55 24.41 2.48
C PHE A 463 -5.60 25.17 1.68
N GLY A 464 -6.50 25.88 2.36
CA GLY A 464 -7.47 26.77 1.72
C GLY A 464 -8.73 26.98 2.54
N VAL A 465 -9.80 27.41 1.87
CA VAL A 465 -11.12 27.58 2.47
C VAL A 465 -11.98 26.38 2.09
N ILE A 466 -12.56 25.71 3.07
CA ILE A 466 -13.35 24.49 2.86
C ILE A 466 -14.56 24.46 3.79
N ALA A 467 -15.67 23.96 3.26
CA ALA A 467 -16.84 23.53 4.00
C ALA A 467 -16.96 22.01 3.98
N VAL A 468 -17.38 21.42 5.09
CA VAL A 468 -17.62 19.98 5.27
C VAL A 468 -19.03 19.76 5.80
N ASP A 469 -19.68 18.70 5.32
CA ASP A 469 -21.06 18.32 5.67
C ASP A 469 -21.18 18.02 7.18
N ASP A 470 -20.35 17.10 7.69
CA ASP A 470 -20.27 16.81 9.11
C ASP A 470 -18.83 16.59 9.57
N LEU A 471 -18.58 16.71 10.88
CA LEU A 471 -17.26 16.51 11.47
C LEU A 471 -17.33 15.97 12.91
N VAL A 472 -16.26 15.28 13.32
CA VAL A 472 -16.05 14.88 14.72
C VAL A 472 -14.65 15.32 15.17
N PRO A 473 -14.53 16.34 16.04
CA PRO A 473 -13.24 16.86 16.48
C PRO A 473 -12.35 15.80 17.14
N GLY A 474 -11.08 15.73 16.74
CA GLY A 474 -10.07 14.87 17.33
C GLY A 474 -10.19 13.38 17.00
N VAL A 475 -11.14 12.97 16.16
CA VAL A 475 -11.40 11.54 15.88
C VAL A 475 -10.86 11.17 14.51
N SER A 476 -9.71 10.49 14.49
CA SER A 476 -9.03 10.07 13.24
C SER A 476 -9.89 9.20 12.32
N ALA A 477 -10.80 8.39 12.88
CA ALA A 477 -11.70 7.54 12.10
C ALA A 477 -12.80 8.32 11.35
N ALA A 478 -13.12 9.56 11.77
CA ALA A 478 -14.18 10.40 11.21
C ALA A 478 -13.67 11.22 10.01
N ARG A 479 -13.36 10.52 8.92
CA ARG A 479 -12.55 11.02 7.78
C ARG A 479 -13.22 10.89 6.40
N TYR A 480 -14.48 10.46 6.39
CA TYR A 480 -15.30 10.27 5.19
C TYR A 480 -16.44 11.29 5.20
N PHE A 481 -16.18 12.50 4.70
CA PHE A 481 -17.18 13.57 4.65
C PHE A 481 -17.28 14.23 3.28
N ASN A 482 -18.49 14.65 2.92
CA ASN A 482 -18.70 15.51 1.75
C ASN A 482 -18.08 16.89 2.02
N SER A 483 -17.55 17.54 0.98
CA SER A 483 -16.90 18.84 1.12
C SER A 483 -16.98 19.71 -0.13
N ALA A 484 -16.94 21.03 0.08
CA ALA A 484 -16.83 22.04 -0.96
C ALA A 484 -15.76 23.06 -0.57
N GLY A 485 -14.84 23.42 -1.45
CA GLY A 485 -13.77 24.34 -1.09
C GLY A 485 -12.98 24.93 -2.26
N ALA A 486 -12.32 26.06 -1.98
CA ALA A 486 -11.26 26.61 -2.81
C ALA A 486 -9.93 26.30 -2.13
N MET A 487 -9.17 25.36 -2.70
CA MET A 487 -8.05 24.71 -2.02
C MET A 487 -6.82 24.59 -2.91
N VAL A 488 -5.64 24.74 -2.32
CA VAL A 488 -4.35 24.31 -2.90
C VAL A 488 -4.08 22.86 -2.45
N THR A 489 -4.23 21.91 -3.37
CA THR A 489 -4.09 20.46 -3.08
C THR A 489 -3.88 19.65 -4.38
N ARG A 490 -4.04 18.33 -4.33
CA ARG A 490 -3.96 17.42 -5.47
C ARG A 490 -5.28 17.41 -6.26
N TYR A 491 -5.17 17.48 -7.60
CA TYR A 491 -6.30 17.36 -8.53
C TYR A 491 -5.99 16.34 -9.65
N ALA A 492 -7.01 15.61 -10.09
CA ALA A 492 -6.95 14.70 -11.25
C ALA A 492 -7.09 15.47 -12.57
N TYR A 493 -6.53 14.92 -13.64
CA TYR A 493 -6.67 15.44 -15.00
C TYR A 493 -7.08 14.32 -15.97
N GLY A 494 -8.30 14.41 -16.48
CA GLY A 494 -8.83 13.47 -17.48
C GLY A 494 -9.27 12.14 -16.90
N THR A 495 -9.52 11.17 -17.78
CA THR A 495 -9.99 9.81 -17.45
C THR A 495 -8.84 8.82 -17.26
N GLU A 496 -7.59 9.25 -17.46
CA GLU A 496 -6.41 8.39 -17.32
C GLU A 496 -5.98 8.28 -15.85
N ALA A 497 -6.03 7.04 -15.35
CA ALA A 497 -5.46 6.63 -14.07
C ALA A 497 -4.03 7.19 -13.88
N GLY A 498 -3.80 7.96 -12.82
CA GLY A 498 -2.45 8.44 -12.48
C GLY A 498 -2.06 9.82 -13.02
N ALA A 499 -2.91 10.50 -13.78
CA ALA A 499 -2.69 11.88 -14.21
C ALA A 499 -3.05 12.90 -13.11
N TRP A 500 -2.16 13.06 -12.13
CA TRP A 500 -2.36 13.98 -11.00
C TRP A 500 -1.41 15.18 -11.08
N GLN A 501 -1.85 16.34 -10.57
CA GLN A 501 -0.91 17.40 -10.16
C GLN A 501 -1.09 17.75 -8.69
N ASP A 502 0.03 17.84 -7.99
CA ASP A 502 0.07 18.08 -6.55
C ASP A 502 0.22 19.57 -6.26
N GLY A 503 -0.45 20.05 -5.21
CA GLY A 503 -0.30 21.42 -4.71
C GLY A 503 -0.73 22.52 -5.69
N THR A 504 -1.75 22.26 -6.52
CA THR A 504 -2.32 23.23 -7.46
C THR A 504 -3.55 23.90 -6.84
N PRO A 505 -3.82 25.20 -7.08
CA PRO A 505 -5.08 25.84 -6.70
C PRO A 505 -6.26 25.30 -7.52
N GLY A 506 -7.37 24.96 -6.85
CA GLY A 506 -8.56 24.46 -7.52
C GLY A 506 -9.82 24.53 -6.67
N ALA A 507 -10.93 24.18 -7.31
CA ALA A 507 -12.21 23.93 -6.69
C ALA A 507 -12.28 22.45 -6.29
N ARG A 508 -12.45 22.18 -5.00
CA ARG A 508 -12.62 20.84 -4.45
C ARG A 508 -14.09 20.63 -4.12
N PHE A 509 -14.70 19.66 -4.78
CA PHE A 509 -16.03 19.17 -4.47
C PHE A 509 -15.95 17.65 -4.28
N VAL A 510 -16.31 17.18 -3.09
CA VAL A 510 -16.35 15.77 -2.72
C VAL A 510 -17.77 15.45 -2.27
N GLN A 511 -18.38 14.43 -2.86
CA GLN A 511 -19.76 14.03 -2.62
C GLN A 511 -19.93 12.52 -2.52
N GLY A 512 -21.16 12.07 -2.33
CA GLY A 512 -21.56 10.66 -2.40
C GLY A 512 -21.56 9.92 -1.07
N TYR A 513 -21.04 10.49 0.01
CA TYR A 513 -21.21 9.92 1.35
C TYR A 513 -22.61 10.20 1.90
N THR A 514 -23.24 9.17 2.44
CA THR A 514 -24.62 9.22 2.98
C THR A 514 -24.72 8.74 4.43
N GLY A 515 -23.67 8.11 4.96
CA GLY A 515 -23.61 7.63 6.34
C GLY A 515 -22.80 8.52 7.26
N ALA A 516 -22.52 8.02 8.47
CA ALA A 516 -21.66 8.70 9.42
C ALA A 516 -20.24 8.90 8.87
N THR A 517 -19.52 9.90 9.36
CA THR A 517 -18.15 10.23 8.91
C THR A 517 -17.11 9.13 9.17
N THR A 518 -17.48 8.08 9.89
CA THR A 518 -16.69 6.88 10.19
C THR A 518 -17.01 5.68 9.29
N ASP A 519 -17.99 5.79 8.39
CA ASP A 519 -18.46 4.72 7.53
C ASP A 519 -18.12 4.98 6.05
N ALA A 520 -17.04 4.34 5.59
CA ALA A 520 -16.61 4.42 4.19
C ALA A 520 -17.49 3.64 3.20
N THR A 521 -18.42 2.82 3.70
CA THR A 521 -19.25 1.93 2.87
C THR A 521 -20.63 2.52 2.54
N ALA A 522 -21.03 3.56 3.28
CA ALA A 522 -22.30 4.25 3.10
C ALA A 522 -22.21 5.30 1.97
N GLY A 523 -22.30 4.81 0.73
CA GLY A 523 -22.15 5.61 -0.48
C GLY A 523 -20.76 5.47 -1.10
N VAL A 524 -20.54 6.14 -2.23
CA VAL A 524 -19.28 6.07 -2.99
C VAL A 524 -18.72 7.47 -3.06
N ARG A 525 -17.48 7.65 -2.59
CA ARG A 525 -16.77 8.92 -2.69
C ARG A 525 -16.65 9.32 -4.15
N ASP A 526 -17.22 10.45 -4.49
CA ASP A 526 -17.12 11.05 -5.80
C ASP A 526 -16.43 12.41 -5.70
N SER A 527 -15.45 12.63 -6.57
CA SER A 527 -14.75 13.90 -6.69
C SER A 527 -14.58 14.33 -8.15
N SER A 528 -15.42 13.83 -9.06
CA SER A 528 -15.40 14.18 -10.49
C SER A 528 -15.50 15.69 -10.71
N ASP A 529 -16.24 16.36 -9.83
CA ASP A 529 -16.51 17.79 -9.93
C ASP A 529 -15.34 18.64 -9.39
N SER A 530 -14.34 18.00 -8.77
CA SER A 530 -13.12 18.70 -8.34
C SER A 530 -12.22 19.03 -9.54
N VAL A 531 -11.90 20.31 -9.72
CA VAL A 531 -11.12 20.79 -10.87
C VAL A 531 -10.08 21.83 -10.46
N ALA A 532 -8.92 21.80 -11.10
CA ALA A 532 -7.93 22.86 -10.94
C ALA A 532 -8.39 24.15 -11.64
N PHE A 533 -8.14 25.31 -11.02
CA PHE A 533 -8.47 26.62 -11.62
C PHE A 533 -7.61 26.91 -12.85
N ASP A 534 -6.33 26.51 -12.80
CA ASP A 534 -5.39 26.63 -13.90
C ASP A 534 -4.52 25.38 -13.97
N ARG A 535 -4.74 24.57 -15.01
CA ARG A 535 -3.99 23.34 -15.27
C ARG A 535 -2.50 23.57 -15.50
N ASP A 536 -2.15 24.73 -16.06
CA ASP A 536 -0.79 25.07 -16.42
C ASP A 536 -0.10 25.87 -15.31
N TRP A 537 -0.66 25.87 -14.09
CA TRP A 537 -0.04 26.49 -12.92
C TRP A 537 1.36 25.91 -12.67
N ARG A 538 2.35 26.79 -12.54
CA ARG A 538 3.77 26.47 -12.29
C ARG A 538 4.30 25.27 -13.10
N PRO A 539 4.38 25.39 -14.43
CA PRO A 539 4.82 24.30 -15.29
C PRO A 539 6.31 23.97 -15.09
N GLU A 540 7.08 24.85 -14.44
CA GLU A 540 8.47 24.62 -14.08
C GLU A 540 8.67 23.57 -12.97
N ILE A 541 7.62 23.21 -12.24
CA ILE A 541 7.64 22.18 -11.20
C ILE A 541 7.00 20.90 -11.75
N ALA A 542 7.83 19.89 -12.05
CA ALA A 542 7.38 18.69 -12.76
C ALA A 542 6.75 17.62 -11.84
N SER A 543 7.32 17.37 -10.65
CA SER A 543 7.00 16.19 -9.83
C SER A 543 6.85 16.45 -8.33
N ALA A 544 6.79 17.72 -7.91
CA ALA A 544 6.61 18.12 -6.51
C ALA A 544 5.36 19.01 -6.36
N PRO A 545 4.79 19.16 -5.14
CA PRO A 545 3.64 20.01 -4.97
C PRO A 545 3.96 21.48 -5.34
N LYS A 546 3.06 22.11 -6.10
CA LYS A 546 3.27 23.37 -6.83
C LYS A 546 3.09 24.64 -5.98
N PHE A 547 3.58 24.63 -4.75
CA PHE A 547 3.67 25.79 -3.85
C PHE A 547 4.97 25.78 -3.03
N GLY A 548 5.39 26.94 -2.56
CA GLY A 548 6.66 27.13 -1.83
C GLY A 548 6.62 28.29 -0.84
N ASP A 549 7.69 28.41 -0.06
CA ASP A 549 7.81 29.42 1.01
C ASP A 549 7.67 30.84 0.44
N GLY A 550 6.83 31.64 1.10
CA GLY A 550 6.54 33.02 0.70
C GLY A 550 5.44 33.18 -0.34
N ASP A 551 4.91 32.09 -0.90
CA ASP A 551 3.74 32.15 -1.78
C ASP A 551 2.51 32.64 -1.00
N VAL A 552 1.64 33.39 -1.68
CA VAL A 552 0.38 33.90 -1.14
C VAL A 552 -0.77 33.54 -2.08
N TYR A 553 -1.85 33.00 -1.53
CA TYR A 553 -3.07 32.63 -2.25
C TYR A 553 -4.28 33.26 -1.60
N GLU A 554 -5.07 34.03 -2.34
CA GLU A 554 -6.33 34.58 -1.87
C GLU A 554 -7.49 33.74 -2.43
N LEU A 555 -8.17 33.03 -1.54
CA LEU A 555 -9.19 32.03 -1.88
C LEU A 555 -10.52 32.40 -1.25
N THR A 556 -11.60 32.24 -1.99
CA THR A 556 -12.97 32.45 -1.50
C THR A 556 -13.80 31.20 -1.70
N LEU A 557 -14.58 30.85 -0.68
CA LEU A 557 -15.71 29.94 -0.80
C LEU A 557 -16.99 30.73 -0.49
N ARG A 558 -17.95 30.69 -1.40
CA ARG A 558 -19.27 31.29 -1.21
C ARG A 558 -20.35 30.24 -1.38
N LYS A 559 -21.28 30.15 -0.44
CA LYS A 559 -22.55 29.43 -0.64
C LYS A 559 -23.64 30.44 -0.93
N SER A 560 -24.33 30.27 -2.05
CA SER A 560 -25.50 31.07 -2.47
C SER A 560 -26.75 30.17 -2.61
N ASN A 561 -27.87 30.74 -3.04
CA ASN A 561 -29.03 29.93 -3.43
C ASN A 561 -28.76 29.06 -4.69
N THR A 562 -27.73 29.38 -5.47
CA THR A 562 -27.32 28.60 -6.65
C THR A 562 -26.53 27.35 -6.25
N GLY A 563 -25.71 27.45 -5.20
CA GLY A 563 -24.83 26.38 -4.75
C GLY A 563 -23.52 26.90 -4.16
N PHE A 564 -22.42 26.17 -4.36
CA PHE A 564 -21.09 26.49 -3.82
C PHE A 564 -20.16 27.05 -4.90
N HIS A 565 -19.60 28.22 -4.65
CA HIS A 565 -18.71 28.95 -5.53
C HIS A 565 -17.29 28.90 -4.95
N ALA A 566 -16.40 28.17 -5.59
CA ALA A 566 -14.98 28.15 -5.26
C ALA A 566 -14.25 29.14 -6.16
N ILE A 567 -13.50 30.06 -5.56
CA ILE A 567 -12.90 31.19 -6.27
C ILE A 567 -11.44 31.36 -5.87
N TRP A 568 -10.59 31.62 -6.85
CA TRP A 568 -9.21 32.07 -6.65
C TRP A 568 -9.00 33.47 -7.23
N HIS A 569 -8.52 34.39 -6.38
CA HIS A 569 -8.13 35.75 -6.78
C HIS A 569 -6.64 35.77 -7.11
N ARG A 570 -6.33 35.87 -8.42
CA ARG A 570 -4.97 35.83 -8.95
C ARG A 570 -4.59 37.19 -9.56
N GLY A 571 -4.15 38.11 -8.72
CA GLY A 571 -3.86 39.48 -9.14
C GLY A 571 -5.15 40.18 -9.59
N ASP A 572 -5.25 40.54 -10.87
CA ASP A 572 -6.46 41.15 -11.44
C ASP A 572 -7.47 40.12 -12.00
N GLU A 573 -7.12 38.82 -11.98
CA GLU A 573 -7.96 37.73 -12.50
C GLU A 573 -8.74 37.07 -11.37
N VAL A 574 -10.02 36.77 -11.63
CA VAL A 574 -10.90 36.00 -10.73
C VAL A 574 -11.30 34.74 -11.45
N LEU A 575 -10.85 33.60 -10.95
CA LEU A 575 -11.19 32.27 -11.47
C LEU A 575 -12.24 31.66 -10.55
N GLU A 576 -13.41 31.34 -11.09
CA GLU A 576 -14.56 30.83 -10.33
C GLU A 576 -15.06 29.52 -10.95
N VAL A 577 -15.36 28.55 -10.07
CA VAL A 577 -16.05 27.31 -10.41
C VAL A 577 -17.25 27.18 -9.46
N ILE A 578 -18.41 26.85 -10.01
CA ILE A 578 -19.67 26.77 -9.26
C ILE A 578 -20.14 25.31 -9.29
N GLN A 579 -20.36 24.74 -8.11
CA GLN A 579 -21.17 23.55 -7.93
C GLN A 579 -22.62 23.98 -7.71
N TYR A 580 -23.53 23.55 -8.59
CA TYR A 580 -24.93 24.03 -8.66
C TYR A 580 -25.90 23.22 -7.80
N ASP A 581 -25.38 22.60 -6.75
CA ASP A 581 -26.16 21.91 -5.73
C ASP A 581 -26.05 22.65 -4.38
N PRO A 582 -27.09 23.40 -3.97
CA PRO A 582 -27.11 24.06 -2.67
C PRO A 582 -27.28 23.10 -1.49
N GLU A 583 -27.65 21.83 -1.73
CA GLU A 583 -27.85 20.79 -0.72
C GLU A 583 -26.69 19.77 -0.67
N LEU A 584 -25.60 20.03 -1.42
CA LEU A 584 -24.39 19.17 -1.50
C LEU A 584 -23.88 18.70 -0.13
N LEU A 585 -23.91 19.60 0.86
CA LEU A 585 -23.38 19.37 2.22
C LEU A 585 -24.47 19.12 3.26
N LEU A 586 -25.62 18.57 2.85
CA LEU A 586 -26.74 18.24 3.74
C LEU A 586 -27.09 16.74 3.69
N GLN A 587 -26.14 15.90 3.25
CA GLN A 587 -26.37 14.46 3.04
C GLN A 587 -26.10 13.65 4.31
N GLN A 588 -25.07 14.04 5.08
CA GLN A 588 -24.69 13.37 6.32
C GLN A 588 -25.29 14.08 7.54
N ASN A 589 -25.37 15.41 7.50
CA ASN A 589 -26.05 16.24 8.48
C ASN A 589 -27.06 17.18 7.80
N PRO A 590 -28.36 16.86 7.84
CA PRO A 590 -29.38 17.66 7.14
C PRO A 590 -29.65 19.03 7.79
N ASP A 591 -29.22 19.23 9.04
CA ASP A 591 -29.56 20.42 9.82
C ASP A 591 -28.48 21.51 9.77
N SER A 592 -27.24 21.16 9.41
CA SER A 592 -26.11 22.10 9.41
C SER A 592 -24.88 21.53 8.71
N PHE A 593 -24.00 22.42 8.28
CA PHE A 593 -22.64 22.07 7.85
C PHE A 593 -21.62 23.07 8.42
N PHE A 594 -20.33 22.82 8.21
CA PHE A 594 -19.25 23.62 8.79
C PHE A 594 -18.38 24.23 7.72
N VAL A 595 -17.96 25.49 7.88
CA VAL A 595 -17.05 26.18 6.95
C VAL A 595 -15.90 26.85 7.68
N GLY A 596 -14.70 26.83 7.07
CA GLY A 596 -13.53 27.42 7.68
C GLY A 596 -12.27 27.39 6.84
N MET A 597 -11.16 27.72 7.48
CA MET A 597 -9.82 27.71 6.92
C MET A 597 -9.09 26.44 7.39
N ALA A 598 -8.50 25.71 6.44
CA ALA A 598 -7.94 24.38 6.67
C ALA A 598 -6.47 24.27 6.21
N VAL A 599 -5.67 23.49 6.94
CA VAL A 599 -4.27 23.17 6.59
C VAL A 599 -3.94 21.71 6.94
N ALA A 600 -3.34 20.98 6.00
CA ALA A 600 -2.94 19.57 6.16
C ALA A 600 -1.42 19.38 6.08
N ARG A 601 -0.87 18.66 7.07
CA ARG A 601 0.51 18.19 7.34
C ARG A 601 1.74 18.84 6.70
N LYS A 602 2.83 18.76 7.47
CA LYS A 602 4.23 18.99 7.05
C LYS A 602 4.50 20.39 6.48
N ILE A 603 3.58 21.32 6.71
CA ILE A 603 3.66 22.70 6.26
C ILE A 603 3.27 23.63 7.40
N GLN A 604 3.67 24.89 7.27
CA GLN A 604 3.18 25.98 8.10
C GLN A 604 2.59 27.05 7.19
N VAL A 605 1.41 27.54 7.54
CA VAL A 605 0.69 28.57 6.77
C VAL A 605 0.12 29.59 7.75
N THR A 606 0.25 30.88 7.41
CA THR A 606 -0.40 31.96 8.14
C THR A 606 -1.49 32.57 7.26
N VAL A 607 -2.71 32.61 7.76
CA VAL A 607 -3.79 33.43 7.20
C VAL A 607 -3.59 34.87 7.66
N THR A 608 -3.34 35.78 6.72
CA THR A 608 -3.01 37.18 7.03
C THR A 608 -4.23 38.10 7.04
N ASP A 609 -5.17 37.85 6.13
CA ASP A 609 -6.37 38.65 5.94
C ASP A 609 -7.52 37.71 5.62
N TRP A 610 -8.67 37.90 6.26
CA TRP A 610 -9.86 37.11 5.98
C TRP A 610 -11.14 37.89 6.33
N GLU A 611 -12.22 37.54 5.64
CA GLU A 611 -13.54 38.14 5.83
C GLU A 611 -14.61 37.06 5.73
N PHE A 612 -15.55 37.08 6.67
CA PHE A 612 -16.72 36.20 6.68
C PHE A 612 -18.00 37.02 6.77
N THR A 613 -18.91 36.79 5.83
CA THR A 613 -20.23 37.44 5.81
C THR A 613 -21.31 36.39 5.62
N THR A 614 -22.47 36.64 6.21
CA THR A 614 -23.68 35.84 5.97
C THR A 614 -24.80 36.70 5.40
N ILE A 615 -25.66 36.07 4.63
CA ILE A 615 -26.87 36.64 4.07
C ILE A 615 -27.99 35.62 4.20
N ARG A 616 -29.22 36.08 4.43
CA ARG A 616 -30.35 35.14 4.51
C ARG A 616 -30.71 34.63 3.13
N PRO A 617 -31.05 33.34 2.96
CA PRO A 617 -31.44 32.78 1.66
C PRO A 617 -32.52 33.60 0.95
N GLU A 618 -33.50 34.17 1.68
CA GLU A 618 -34.55 35.00 1.07
C GLU A 618 -34.07 36.39 0.59
N ASP A 619 -32.93 36.85 1.09
CA ASP A 619 -32.32 38.15 0.76
C ASP A 619 -31.18 38.01 -0.28
N ASP A 620 -30.70 36.78 -0.55
CA ASP A 620 -29.65 36.47 -1.54
C ASP A 620 -30.22 36.40 -2.97
N GLU A 621 -29.35 36.37 -4.00
CA GLU A 621 -29.86 36.24 -5.36
C GLU A 621 -30.68 34.95 -5.54
N PRO A 622 -31.74 34.95 -6.36
CA PRO A 622 -32.45 33.72 -6.71
C PRO A 622 -31.49 32.69 -7.30
N ALA A 623 -31.72 31.41 -6.97
CA ALA A 623 -30.96 30.30 -7.54
C ALA A 623 -30.91 30.41 -9.07
N GLN A 624 -29.70 30.37 -9.61
CA GLN A 624 -29.51 30.27 -11.05
C GLN A 624 -29.69 28.80 -11.44
N GLU A 625 -30.36 28.57 -12.57
CA GLU A 625 -30.28 27.24 -13.17
C GLU A 625 -28.85 27.01 -13.65
N PRO A 626 -28.22 25.87 -13.35
CA PRO A 626 -26.97 25.50 -13.98
C PRO A 626 -27.10 25.50 -15.50
N PRO A 627 -25.97 25.75 -16.18
CA PRO A 627 -25.92 25.57 -17.62
C PRO A 627 -26.29 24.12 -17.98
N THR A 628 -26.93 23.94 -19.13
CA THR A 628 -27.10 22.62 -19.70
C THR A 628 -25.73 22.01 -19.94
N GLU A 629 -25.48 20.85 -19.34
CA GLU A 629 -24.29 20.07 -19.62
C GLU A 629 -24.52 19.27 -20.89
N TYR A 630 -23.58 19.38 -21.83
CA TYR A 630 -23.63 18.61 -23.06
C TYR A 630 -22.79 17.35 -22.90
N VAL A 631 -23.45 16.19 -22.87
CA VAL A 631 -22.81 14.88 -22.77
C VAL A 631 -22.41 14.42 -24.16
N ALA A 632 -21.11 14.28 -24.38
CA ALA A 632 -20.57 13.70 -25.61
C ALA A 632 -20.88 12.19 -25.64
N ALA A 633 -21.43 11.70 -26.76
CA ALA A 633 -21.58 10.27 -26.97
C ALA A 633 -20.20 9.61 -27.13
N THR A 634 -19.94 8.55 -26.38
CA THR A 634 -18.73 7.73 -26.47
C THR A 634 -19.11 6.28 -26.77
N LEU A 635 -18.21 5.60 -27.47
CA LEU A 635 -18.27 4.18 -27.77
C LEU A 635 -16.89 3.59 -27.51
N ASP A 636 -16.82 2.58 -26.66
CA ASP A 636 -15.62 1.80 -26.38
C ASP A 636 -15.71 0.41 -27.02
N VAL A 637 -14.58 -0.03 -27.58
CA VAL A 637 -14.44 -1.30 -28.31
C VAL A 637 -13.12 -1.94 -27.90
N ASP A 638 -13.17 -2.72 -26.83
CA ASP A 638 -12.01 -3.41 -26.26
C ASP A 638 -11.97 -4.89 -26.65
N VAL A 639 -11.26 -5.20 -27.74
CA VAL A 639 -11.11 -6.56 -28.28
C VAL A 639 -9.79 -6.73 -29.02
N THR A 640 -9.33 -7.97 -29.15
CA THR A 640 -8.11 -8.32 -29.88
C THR A 640 -8.07 -7.77 -31.33
N THR A 641 -6.86 -7.46 -31.79
CA THR A 641 -6.57 -7.09 -33.19
C THR A 641 -6.03 -8.26 -34.01
N THR A 642 -5.86 -9.44 -33.39
CA THR A 642 -5.40 -10.67 -34.05
C THR A 642 -6.20 -11.86 -33.56
N THR A 643 -6.61 -12.76 -34.44
CA THR A 643 -7.35 -13.97 -34.05
C THR A 643 -7.10 -15.11 -35.05
N PRO A 644 -7.14 -16.38 -34.63
CA PRO A 644 -7.17 -17.51 -35.56
C PRO A 644 -8.57 -17.84 -36.08
N HIS A 645 -9.61 -17.20 -35.54
CA HIS A 645 -11.00 -17.54 -35.83
C HIS A 645 -11.56 -16.74 -37.01
N ASP A 646 -12.47 -17.37 -37.75
CA ASP A 646 -13.25 -16.73 -38.82
C ASP A 646 -14.50 -16.01 -38.28
N THR A 647 -14.67 -15.98 -36.96
CA THR A 647 -15.70 -15.20 -36.25
C THR A 647 -15.11 -14.59 -34.98
N LEU A 648 -15.51 -13.36 -34.66
CA LEU A 648 -15.11 -12.67 -33.43
C LEU A 648 -16.32 -11.98 -32.78
N ASP A 649 -16.47 -12.13 -31.47
CA ASP A 649 -17.46 -11.36 -30.69
C ASP A 649 -16.88 -9.98 -30.36
N VAL A 650 -17.38 -8.94 -31.03
CA VAL A 650 -16.96 -7.56 -30.81
C VAL A 650 -17.80 -6.95 -29.68
N PRO A 651 -17.19 -6.45 -28.58
CA PRO A 651 -17.90 -5.75 -27.53
C PRO A 651 -18.17 -4.30 -27.93
N LEU A 652 -19.36 -3.82 -27.57
CA LEU A 652 -19.75 -2.41 -27.67
C LEU A 652 -20.18 -1.95 -26.28
N VAL A 653 -19.55 -0.89 -25.78
CA VAL A 653 -19.94 -0.20 -24.54
C VAL A 653 -20.14 1.28 -24.87
N ALA A 654 -21.36 1.80 -24.70
CA ALA A 654 -21.66 3.21 -24.92
C ALA A 654 -21.99 3.90 -23.59
N ASN A 655 -21.75 5.20 -23.47
CA ASN A 655 -22.24 5.99 -22.33
C ASN A 655 -23.68 6.51 -22.53
N VAL A 656 -24.29 6.22 -23.69
CA VAL A 656 -25.63 6.71 -24.09
C VAL A 656 -26.47 5.58 -24.68
N TYR A 657 -27.79 5.73 -24.64
CA TYR A 657 -28.68 4.85 -25.38
C TYR A 657 -28.50 5.05 -26.89
N GLY A 658 -28.57 3.97 -27.64
CA GLY A 658 -28.44 4.04 -29.09
C GLY A 658 -28.57 2.69 -29.77
N THR A 659 -28.22 2.69 -31.05
CA THR A 659 -28.11 1.47 -31.85
C THR A 659 -26.70 1.31 -32.37
N GLY A 660 -26.06 0.18 -32.08
CA GLY A 660 -24.75 -0.20 -32.59
C GLY A 660 -24.83 -0.85 -33.98
N GLN A 661 -23.79 -0.62 -34.77
CA GLN A 661 -23.54 -1.25 -36.07
C GLN A 661 -22.08 -1.67 -36.20
N ILE A 662 -21.80 -2.68 -37.01
CA ILE A 662 -20.45 -3.03 -37.46
C ILE A 662 -20.46 -2.99 -38.99
N LEU A 663 -19.54 -2.20 -39.56
CA LEU A 663 -19.42 -1.98 -41.00
C LEU A 663 -18.10 -2.54 -41.53
N ASP A 664 -18.08 -2.95 -42.80
CA ASP A 664 -16.84 -3.29 -43.51
C ASP A 664 -16.10 -2.04 -44.04
N ALA A 665 -14.92 -2.27 -44.63
CA ALA A 665 -14.08 -1.23 -45.24
C ALA A 665 -14.77 -0.39 -46.33
N SER A 666 -15.85 -0.89 -46.95
CA SER A 666 -16.63 -0.16 -47.96
C SER A 666 -17.75 0.69 -47.35
N GLY A 667 -17.98 0.56 -46.04
CA GLY A 667 -19.10 1.15 -45.32
C GLY A 667 -20.40 0.33 -45.44
N ALA A 668 -20.33 -0.94 -45.84
CA ALA A 668 -21.50 -1.82 -45.83
C ALA A 668 -21.72 -2.38 -44.42
N VAL A 669 -22.96 -2.35 -43.95
CA VAL A 669 -23.32 -2.85 -42.61
C VAL A 669 -23.29 -4.38 -42.60
N LEU A 670 -22.43 -4.95 -41.76
CA LEU A 670 -22.29 -6.39 -41.51
C LEU A 670 -23.22 -6.86 -40.39
N VAL A 671 -23.31 -6.06 -39.31
CA VAL A 671 -24.18 -6.29 -38.15
C VAL A 671 -24.93 -4.99 -37.85
N ASP A 672 -26.23 -5.08 -37.63
CA ASP A 672 -27.13 -3.93 -37.43
C ASP A 672 -28.05 -4.17 -36.23
N GLY A 673 -28.66 -3.10 -35.72
CA GLY A 673 -29.73 -3.19 -34.73
C GLY A 673 -29.28 -3.63 -33.33
N ILE A 674 -28.00 -3.45 -32.98
CA ILE A 674 -27.48 -3.80 -31.66
C ILE A 674 -28.03 -2.77 -30.67
N ALA A 675 -28.94 -3.15 -29.78
CA ALA A 675 -29.44 -2.22 -28.77
C ALA A 675 -28.34 -1.93 -27.75
N LEU A 676 -28.04 -0.64 -27.52
CA LEU A 676 -27.03 -0.20 -26.56
C LEU A 676 -27.69 0.62 -25.46
N ALA A 677 -27.36 0.30 -24.22
CA ALA A 677 -27.68 1.09 -23.05
C ALA A 677 -26.39 1.62 -22.39
N PRO A 678 -26.44 2.76 -21.69
CA PRO A 678 -25.29 3.34 -21.00
C PRO A 678 -24.59 2.33 -20.07
N GLY A 679 -23.28 2.14 -20.27
CA GLY A 679 -22.42 1.26 -19.48
C GLY A 679 -22.63 -0.24 -19.70
N GLU A 680 -23.62 -0.66 -20.49
CA GLU A 680 -23.86 -2.07 -20.78
C GLU A 680 -22.88 -2.58 -21.84
N ARG A 681 -22.25 -3.73 -21.59
CA ARG A 681 -21.39 -4.41 -22.55
C ARG A 681 -22.19 -5.42 -23.36
N VAL A 682 -22.36 -5.13 -24.66
CA VAL A 682 -23.08 -6.00 -25.60
C VAL A 682 -22.10 -6.62 -26.58
N LEU A 683 -22.13 -7.95 -26.74
CA LEU A 683 -21.29 -8.69 -27.69
C LEU A 683 -22.02 -8.88 -29.02
N ALA A 684 -21.33 -8.59 -30.13
CA ALA A 684 -21.84 -8.75 -31.49
C ALA A 684 -20.89 -9.62 -32.32
N PRO A 685 -21.32 -10.82 -32.76
CA PRO A 685 -20.50 -11.70 -33.59
C PRO A 685 -20.34 -11.10 -34.99
N VAL A 686 -19.09 -11.00 -35.46
CA VAL A 686 -18.75 -10.61 -36.84
C VAL A 686 -18.00 -11.74 -37.54
N ALA A 687 -18.39 -12.03 -38.77
CA ALA A 687 -17.66 -12.97 -39.63
C ALA A 687 -16.43 -12.28 -40.24
N LEU A 688 -15.29 -12.95 -40.21
CA LEU A 688 -14.02 -12.46 -40.68
C LEU A 688 -13.49 -13.31 -41.84
N GLN A 689 -12.62 -12.74 -42.65
CA GLN A 689 -11.92 -13.42 -43.74
C GLN A 689 -10.43 -13.60 -43.38
N PRO A 690 -9.73 -14.61 -43.92
CA PRO A 690 -8.28 -14.73 -43.77
C PRO A 690 -7.55 -13.44 -44.19
N GLY A 691 -6.59 -12.99 -43.39
CA GLY A 691 -5.87 -11.73 -43.59
C GLY A 691 -6.47 -10.55 -42.81
N ALA A 692 -6.17 -9.32 -43.25
CA ALA A 692 -6.63 -8.11 -42.57
C ALA A 692 -8.10 -7.82 -42.87
N ASN A 693 -8.90 -7.61 -41.83
CA ASN A 693 -10.30 -7.17 -41.89
C ASN A 693 -10.36 -5.75 -41.32
N GLU A 694 -10.63 -4.77 -42.19
CA GLU A 694 -10.87 -3.39 -41.78
C GLU A 694 -12.37 -3.21 -41.51
N LEU A 695 -12.69 -2.89 -40.26
CA LEU A 695 -14.05 -2.72 -39.75
C LEU A 695 -14.23 -1.31 -39.18
N THR A 696 -15.48 -0.86 -39.11
CA THR A 696 -15.87 0.31 -38.32
C THR A 696 -17.00 -0.09 -37.39
N VAL A 697 -16.78 0.03 -36.08
CA VAL A 697 -17.83 -0.14 -35.08
C VAL A 697 -18.46 1.23 -34.85
N ARG A 698 -19.78 1.31 -34.97
CA ARG A 698 -20.51 2.56 -34.98
C ARG A 698 -21.59 2.56 -33.92
N LEU A 699 -21.66 3.63 -33.15
CA LEU A 699 -22.82 3.98 -32.32
C LEU A 699 -23.67 5.01 -33.07
N LEU A 700 -24.98 4.77 -33.13
CA LEU A 700 -26.00 5.73 -33.51
C LEU A 700 -26.74 6.18 -32.25
N PRO A 701 -26.41 7.35 -31.67
CA PRO A 701 -27.06 7.81 -30.45
C PRO A 701 -28.56 8.03 -30.65
N SER A 702 -29.36 7.61 -29.67
CA SER A 702 -30.78 7.93 -29.62
C SER A 702 -30.98 9.39 -29.21
N ALA A 703 -32.01 10.05 -29.75
CA ALA A 703 -32.42 11.37 -29.24
C ALA A 703 -33.09 11.26 -27.85
N GLU A 704 -33.67 10.10 -27.52
CA GLU A 704 -34.22 9.82 -26.20
C GLU A 704 -33.11 9.23 -25.30
N GLN A 705 -32.76 9.96 -24.24
CA GLN A 705 -31.73 9.60 -23.26
C GLN A 705 -32.31 9.69 -21.83
N PRO A 706 -33.08 8.70 -21.36
CA PRO A 706 -33.80 8.77 -20.09
C PRO A 706 -32.91 8.79 -18.84
N GLN A 707 -31.62 8.47 -18.97
CA GLN A 707 -30.63 8.55 -17.90
C GLN A 707 -30.09 9.97 -17.68
N LEU A 708 -30.17 10.83 -18.70
CA LEU A 708 -29.73 12.21 -18.58
C LEU A 708 -30.69 12.99 -17.70
N GLY A 709 -30.14 13.80 -16.81
CA GLY A 709 -30.91 14.69 -15.95
C GLY A 709 -31.69 15.73 -16.75
N GLU A 710 -32.62 16.44 -16.10
CA GLU A 710 -33.42 17.51 -16.73
C GLU A 710 -32.56 18.64 -17.34
N ARG A 711 -31.28 18.72 -16.98
CA ARG A 711 -30.31 19.73 -17.43
C ARG A 711 -29.07 19.13 -18.10
N GLU A 712 -29.12 17.87 -18.49
CA GLU A 712 -28.11 17.23 -19.33
C GLU A 712 -28.74 16.99 -20.70
N GLU A 713 -28.05 17.39 -21.76
CA GLU A 713 -28.45 17.12 -23.13
C GLU A 713 -27.34 16.40 -23.88
N LEU A 714 -27.71 15.56 -24.83
CA LEU A 714 -26.74 14.93 -25.71
C LEU A 714 -26.11 16.00 -26.61
N GLU A 715 -24.78 16.09 -26.64
CA GLU A 715 -24.05 17.07 -27.45
C GLU A 715 -24.37 16.95 -28.95
N SER A 716 -24.45 15.71 -29.44
CA SER A 716 -24.79 15.40 -30.83
C SER A 716 -25.41 14.01 -30.97
N THR A 717 -26.29 13.86 -31.97
CA THR A 717 -26.80 12.55 -32.43
C THR A 717 -26.05 12.03 -33.65
N ASP A 718 -24.97 12.71 -34.04
CA ASP A 718 -24.11 12.24 -35.12
C ASP A 718 -23.49 10.87 -34.77
N PRO A 719 -23.26 10.00 -35.76
CA PRO A 719 -22.63 8.71 -35.52
C PRO A 719 -21.24 8.83 -34.87
N VAL A 720 -20.97 7.96 -33.89
CA VAL A 720 -19.65 7.82 -33.26
C VAL A 720 -19.00 6.55 -33.82
N ASP A 721 -17.89 6.72 -34.54
CA ASP A 721 -17.18 5.64 -35.23
C ASP A 721 -15.86 5.31 -34.54
N VAL A 722 -15.65 4.02 -34.28
CA VAL A 722 -14.40 3.45 -33.79
C VAL A 722 -13.84 2.52 -34.88
N PRO A 723 -12.69 2.86 -35.50
CA PRO A 723 -12.06 1.98 -36.46
C PRO A 723 -11.47 0.76 -35.75
N LEU A 724 -11.67 -0.44 -36.33
CA LEU A 724 -11.16 -1.70 -35.81
C LEU A 724 -10.53 -2.50 -36.95
N THR A 725 -9.25 -2.86 -36.80
CA THR A 725 -8.58 -3.75 -37.75
C THR A 725 -8.24 -5.06 -37.07
N VAL A 726 -8.79 -6.17 -37.58
CA VAL A 726 -8.53 -7.52 -37.08
C VAL A 726 -7.83 -8.35 -38.13
N THR A 727 -6.65 -8.88 -37.82
CA THR A 727 -5.96 -9.84 -38.69
C THR A 727 -6.37 -11.26 -38.32
N VAL A 728 -6.80 -12.05 -39.31
CA VAL A 728 -7.09 -13.47 -39.16
C VAL A 728 -5.95 -14.30 -39.71
N ARG A 729 -5.36 -15.16 -38.87
CA ARG A 729 -4.32 -16.11 -39.25
C ARG A 729 -4.26 -17.27 -38.25
N SER A 730 -4.01 -18.48 -38.70
CA SER A 730 -3.79 -19.64 -37.83
C SER A 730 -2.49 -20.36 -38.21
N TYR A 731 -1.93 -21.07 -37.24
CA TYR A 731 -0.74 -21.91 -37.40
C TYR A 731 -1.06 -23.33 -36.94
N GLY A 732 -1.11 -24.26 -37.88
CA GLY A 732 -1.58 -25.63 -37.63
C GLY A 732 -3.02 -25.68 -37.10
N GLU A 733 -3.32 -26.78 -36.43
CA GLU A 733 -4.65 -27.11 -35.90
C GLU A 733 -4.64 -27.15 -34.36
N PRO A 734 -5.81 -27.03 -33.70
CA PRO A 734 -5.96 -27.34 -32.27
C PRO A 734 -5.36 -28.70 -31.90
N GLY A 735 -4.74 -28.81 -30.72
CA GLY A 735 -4.06 -30.03 -30.29
C GLY A 735 -2.64 -30.22 -30.86
N GLN A 736 -2.05 -29.17 -31.44
CA GLN A 736 -0.65 -29.14 -31.89
C GLN A 736 0.18 -28.09 -31.12
N SER A 737 1.51 -28.20 -31.23
CA SER A 737 2.44 -27.24 -30.64
C SER A 737 3.05 -26.30 -31.67
N ILE A 738 2.92 -25.00 -31.45
CA ILE A 738 3.64 -23.93 -32.15
C ILE A 738 5.02 -23.77 -31.53
N ARG A 739 6.08 -23.77 -32.35
CA ARG A 739 7.47 -23.57 -31.93
C ARG A 739 7.86 -22.10 -32.02
N VAL A 740 8.46 -21.61 -30.93
CA VAL A 740 8.88 -20.23 -30.76
C VAL A 740 10.33 -20.21 -30.27
N ALA A 741 11.14 -19.28 -30.79
CA ALA A 741 12.56 -19.16 -30.47
C ALA A 741 12.95 -17.70 -30.20
N PRO A 742 14.06 -17.42 -29.49
CA PRO A 742 14.52 -16.05 -29.23
C PRO A 742 14.76 -15.21 -30.49
N ASP A 743 15.20 -15.83 -31.59
CA ASP A 743 15.39 -15.23 -32.91
C ASP A 743 14.29 -15.59 -33.91
N GLY A 744 13.14 -16.06 -33.40
CA GLY A 744 11.95 -16.35 -34.18
C GLY A 744 11.42 -15.13 -34.93
N SER A 745 10.70 -15.36 -36.02
CA SER A 745 10.20 -14.32 -36.91
C SER A 745 8.66 -14.27 -36.90
N PRO A 746 8.03 -13.10 -37.06
CA PRO A 746 6.58 -13.01 -37.29
C PRO A 746 6.12 -13.72 -38.58
N ASP A 747 7.04 -13.93 -39.52
CA ASP A 747 6.82 -14.67 -40.76
C ASP A 747 7.18 -16.16 -40.64
N GLY A 748 7.58 -16.61 -39.44
CA GLY A 748 7.86 -18.01 -39.16
C GLY A 748 6.63 -18.90 -39.38
N ALA A 749 6.86 -20.17 -39.69
CA ALA A 749 5.79 -21.14 -39.89
C ALA A 749 5.29 -21.80 -38.58
N GLY A 750 5.93 -21.49 -37.45
CA GLY A 750 5.64 -22.08 -36.15
C GLY A 750 6.25 -23.48 -35.97
N THR A 751 7.23 -23.85 -36.80
CA THR A 751 7.94 -25.14 -36.73
C THR A 751 9.34 -24.94 -36.17
N SER A 752 10.01 -25.98 -35.64
CA SER A 752 11.38 -25.88 -35.16
C SER A 752 12.38 -25.50 -36.26
N ALA A 753 12.04 -25.73 -37.54
CA ALA A 753 12.86 -25.29 -38.68
C ALA A 753 12.59 -23.83 -39.07
N SER A 754 11.46 -23.26 -38.65
CA SER A 754 11.02 -21.89 -38.94
C SER A 754 10.14 -21.40 -37.78
N PRO A 755 10.75 -21.10 -36.63
CA PRO A 755 10.03 -20.75 -35.41
C PRO A 755 9.38 -19.37 -35.52
N LEU A 756 8.27 -19.19 -34.82
CA LEU A 756 7.61 -17.90 -34.67
C LEU A 756 8.29 -17.05 -33.61
N ASP A 757 8.10 -15.73 -33.69
CA ASP A 757 8.29 -14.87 -32.52
C ASP A 757 7.15 -15.08 -31.50
N LEU A 758 7.42 -14.76 -30.24
CA LEU A 758 6.50 -14.97 -29.13
C LEU A 758 5.16 -14.21 -29.27
N ARG A 759 5.20 -12.95 -29.73
CA ARG A 759 3.97 -12.12 -29.84
C ARG A 759 3.04 -12.66 -30.91
N THR A 760 3.62 -13.04 -32.04
CA THR A 760 2.87 -13.60 -33.16
C THR A 760 2.24 -14.92 -32.75
N ALA A 761 2.97 -15.79 -32.04
CA ALA A 761 2.41 -17.03 -31.53
C ALA A 761 1.26 -16.79 -30.53
N VAL A 762 1.42 -15.89 -29.55
CA VAL A 762 0.37 -15.54 -28.57
C VAL A 762 -0.86 -14.93 -29.25
N GLY A 763 -0.67 -14.05 -30.23
CA GLY A 763 -1.78 -13.37 -30.92
C GLY A 763 -2.66 -14.25 -31.80
N PHE A 764 -2.17 -15.44 -32.20
CA PHE A 764 -2.84 -16.34 -33.14
C PHE A 764 -3.00 -17.78 -32.63
N ALA A 765 -2.74 -18.04 -31.35
CA ALA A 765 -2.92 -19.35 -30.76
C ALA A 765 -4.41 -19.72 -30.67
N GLN A 766 -4.71 -20.99 -30.93
CA GLN A 766 -6.06 -21.55 -30.88
C GLN A 766 -6.29 -22.30 -29.56
N PRO A 767 -7.53 -22.38 -29.04
CA PRO A 767 -7.87 -23.23 -27.91
C PRO A 767 -7.29 -24.65 -28.03
N GLY A 768 -6.60 -25.12 -26.99
CA GLY A 768 -5.96 -26.44 -26.94
C GLY A 768 -4.62 -26.54 -27.67
N GLN A 769 -4.05 -25.45 -28.17
CA GLN A 769 -2.67 -25.43 -28.67
C GLN A 769 -1.66 -25.15 -27.55
N GLN A 770 -0.44 -25.61 -27.80
CA GLN A 770 0.73 -25.26 -27.00
C GLN A 770 1.63 -24.29 -27.77
N ILE A 771 2.11 -23.25 -27.11
CA ILE A 771 3.19 -22.38 -27.58
C ILE A 771 4.45 -22.80 -26.83
N VAL A 772 5.32 -23.56 -27.49
CA VAL A 772 6.53 -24.14 -26.91
C VAL A 772 7.73 -23.24 -27.20
N LEU A 773 8.26 -22.65 -26.14
CA LEU A 773 9.43 -21.76 -26.16
C LEU A 773 10.71 -22.58 -26.13
N GLU A 774 11.56 -22.45 -27.14
CA GLU A 774 12.93 -22.92 -27.08
C GLU A 774 13.67 -22.23 -25.94
N GLY A 775 14.53 -22.96 -25.23
CA GLY A 775 15.32 -22.41 -24.14
C GLY A 775 16.26 -21.30 -24.59
N GLY A 776 16.31 -20.20 -23.83
CA GLY A 776 17.09 -19.02 -24.17
C GLY A 776 16.48 -17.73 -23.63
N VAL A 777 17.15 -16.61 -23.91
CA VAL A 777 16.73 -15.27 -23.48
C VAL A 777 15.95 -14.58 -24.60
N TYR A 778 14.69 -14.27 -24.33
CA TYR A 778 13.80 -13.49 -25.18
C TYR A 778 13.90 -12.02 -24.75
N ALA A 779 14.74 -11.25 -25.43
CA ALA A 779 14.90 -9.82 -25.19
C ALA A 779 13.68 -9.06 -25.75
N LEU A 780 12.72 -8.74 -24.87
CA LEU A 780 11.49 -8.08 -25.27
C LEU A 780 11.71 -6.57 -25.42
N GLU A 781 11.29 -6.02 -26.56
CA GLU A 781 11.30 -4.58 -26.84
C GLU A 781 9.97 -3.88 -26.48
N ARG A 782 8.98 -4.67 -26.09
CA ARG A 782 7.63 -4.23 -25.67
C ARG A 782 6.93 -5.38 -24.90
N LYS A 783 5.73 -5.15 -24.35
CA LYS A 783 4.86 -6.14 -23.66
C LYS A 783 4.14 -7.15 -24.57
N VAL A 784 4.08 -8.43 -24.19
CA VAL A 784 3.31 -9.49 -24.86
C VAL A 784 1.92 -9.54 -24.23
N VAL A 785 0.86 -9.47 -25.05
CA VAL A 785 -0.52 -9.44 -24.56
C VAL A 785 -1.32 -10.58 -25.19
N ALA A 786 -1.87 -11.45 -24.35
CA ALA A 786 -3.01 -12.29 -24.72
C ALA A 786 -4.27 -11.43 -24.59
N GLU A 787 -4.67 -10.79 -25.68
CA GLU A 787 -5.77 -9.82 -25.72
C GLU A 787 -7.14 -10.47 -25.44
N ARG A 788 -8.13 -9.67 -25.04
CA ARG A 788 -9.51 -10.14 -24.87
C ARG A 788 -10.04 -10.70 -26.20
N GLY A 789 -10.65 -11.88 -26.15
CA GLY A 789 -11.12 -12.60 -27.33
C GLY A 789 -10.09 -13.58 -27.92
N ASN A 790 -8.86 -13.59 -27.41
CA ASN A 790 -7.91 -14.68 -27.60
C ASN A 790 -7.97 -15.61 -26.39
N ASP A 791 -9.07 -16.34 -26.29
CA ASP A 791 -9.38 -17.16 -25.13
C ASP A 791 -9.14 -18.64 -25.43
N GLY A 792 -8.70 -19.39 -24.41
CA GLY A 792 -8.89 -20.83 -24.40
C GLY A 792 -10.32 -21.21 -24.07
N THR A 793 -10.53 -22.47 -23.73
CA THR A 793 -11.82 -22.95 -23.19
C THR A 793 -11.56 -23.82 -21.95
N PRO A 794 -12.57 -24.06 -21.09
CA PRO A 794 -12.42 -24.94 -19.93
C PRO A 794 -11.86 -26.32 -20.29
N GLU A 795 -12.24 -26.88 -21.44
CA GLU A 795 -11.78 -28.19 -21.91
C GLU A 795 -10.50 -28.14 -22.77
N ALA A 796 -10.12 -26.97 -23.27
CA ALA A 796 -8.98 -26.77 -24.16
C ALA A 796 -8.31 -25.41 -23.90
N PRO A 797 -7.59 -25.26 -22.77
CA PRO A 797 -6.83 -24.05 -22.49
C PRO A 797 -5.71 -23.85 -23.51
N ILE A 798 -5.24 -22.62 -23.68
CA ILE A 798 -4.03 -22.32 -24.46
C ILE A 798 -2.84 -22.38 -23.51
N THR A 799 -1.84 -23.20 -23.81
CA THR A 799 -0.68 -23.36 -22.93
C THR A 799 0.55 -22.65 -23.52
N LEU A 800 1.16 -21.74 -22.77
CA LEU A 800 2.45 -21.13 -23.07
C LEU A 800 3.50 -21.77 -22.16
N LEU A 801 4.49 -22.47 -22.71
CA LEU A 801 5.45 -23.21 -21.90
C LEU A 801 6.88 -23.18 -22.45
N SER A 802 7.87 -23.27 -21.55
CA SER A 802 9.22 -23.67 -21.96
C SER A 802 9.23 -25.10 -22.51
N GLU A 803 10.10 -25.37 -23.48
CA GLU A 803 10.35 -26.72 -23.93
C GLU A 803 10.89 -27.56 -22.75
N PRO A 804 10.26 -28.71 -22.43
CA PRO A 804 10.63 -29.50 -21.26
C PRO A 804 12.13 -29.85 -21.22
N GLY A 805 12.76 -29.57 -20.09
CA GLY A 805 14.20 -29.76 -19.89
C GLY A 805 15.07 -28.57 -20.33
N SER A 806 14.45 -27.49 -20.79
CA SER A 806 15.06 -26.18 -21.04
C SER A 806 14.31 -25.08 -20.29
N ARG A 807 14.80 -23.83 -20.33
CA ARG A 807 14.17 -22.69 -19.66
C ARG A 807 14.18 -21.47 -20.58
N ALA A 808 13.01 -20.89 -20.81
CA ALA A 808 12.87 -19.59 -21.47
C ALA A 808 12.90 -18.46 -20.44
N VAL A 809 13.67 -17.43 -20.73
CA VAL A 809 13.79 -16.21 -19.91
C VAL A 809 13.24 -15.03 -20.69
N LEU A 810 12.20 -14.37 -20.18
CA LEU A 810 11.68 -13.13 -20.74
C LEU A 810 12.44 -11.95 -20.10
N ASP A 811 13.37 -11.36 -20.83
CA ASP A 811 14.13 -10.18 -20.41
C ASP A 811 13.39 -8.91 -20.86
N LEU A 812 12.95 -8.12 -19.88
CA LEU A 812 12.13 -6.93 -20.05
C LEU A 812 12.94 -5.64 -20.01
N THR A 813 14.27 -5.68 -19.94
CA THR A 813 15.11 -4.48 -19.84
C THR A 813 14.97 -3.55 -21.04
N GLY A 814 14.59 -4.10 -22.21
CA GLY A 814 14.27 -3.36 -23.42
C GLY A 814 12.80 -2.98 -23.58
N SER A 815 11.92 -3.35 -22.64
CA SER A 815 10.47 -3.26 -22.75
C SER A 815 9.90 -2.15 -21.86
N PRO A 816 9.65 -0.94 -22.40
CA PRO A 816 9.21 0.20 -21.60
C PRO A 816 7.74 0.13 -21.17
N ASP A 817 6.96 -0.82 -21.67
CA ASP A 817 5.52 -0.96 -21.45
C ASP A 817 5.11 -2.27 -20.72
N GLY A 818 6.09 -3.03 -20.20
CA GLY A 818 5.85 -4.20 -19.33
C GLY A 818 6.22 -5.54 -19.94
N GLY A 819 5.78 -6.64 -19.31
CA GLY A 819 6.11 -8.01 -19.72
C GLY A 819 4.94 -8.76 -20.33
N LEU A 820 4.45 -9.79 -19.64
CA LEU A 820 3.37 -10.66 -20.12
C LEU A 820 2.02 -10.25 -19.49
N VAL A 821 1.02 -9.96 -20.32
CA VAL A 821 -0.32 -9.57 -19.89
C VAL A 821 -1.35 -10.58 -20.39
N LEU A 822 -2.08 -11.21 -19.47
CA LEU A 822 -3.17 -12.14 -19.78
C LEU A 822 -4.51 -11.41 -19.61
N ARG A 823 -5.04 -10.83 -20.70
CA ARG A 823 -6.39 -10.23 -20.73
C ARG A 823 -7.46 -11.24 -21.17
N GLY A 824 -7.05 -12.24 -21.95
CA GLY A 824 -7.88 -13.38 -22.33
C GLY A 824 -8.06 -14.38 -21.19
N ASP A 825 -9.01 -15.30 -21.40
CA ASP A 825 -9.43 -16.31 -20.45
C ASP A 825 -8.81 -17.69 -20.78
N TRP A 826 -8.72 -18.57 -19.78
CA TRP A 826 -8.29 -19.98 -19.95
C TRP A 826 -6.89 -20.17 -20.56
N TRP A 827 -5.94 -19.31 -20.18
CA TRP A 827 -4.52 -19.50 -20.46
C TRP A 827 -3.82 -20.30 -19.36
N HIS A 828 -2.83 -21.10 -19.74
CA HIS A 828 -1.92 -21.78 -18.83
C HIS A 828 -0.47 -21.41 -19.16
N VAL A 829 0.14 -20.56 -18.35
CA VAL A 829 1.57 -20.22 -18.46
C VAL A 829 2.35 -21.18 -17.57
N TYR A 830 3.34 -21.87 -18.13
CA TYR A 830 4.03 -22.97 -17.46
C TYR A 830 5.56 -22.89 -17.62
N ASP A 831 6.29 -22.94 -16.50
CA ASP A 831 7.73 -23.18 -16.45
C ASP A 831 8.59 -22.16 -17.21
N LEU A 832 8.52 -20.87 -16.87
CA LEU A 832 9.37 -19.80 -17.46
C LEU A 832 9.88 -18.79 -16.44
N GLU A 833 10.88 -18.00 -16.82
CA GLU A 833 11.48 -16.91 -16.02
C GLU A 833 11.13 -15.54 -16.64
N ILE A 834 10.89 -14.52 -15.81
CA ILE A 834 10.61 -13.14 -16.21
C ILE A 834 11.44 -12.17 -15.36
N THR A 835 12.18 -11.25 -16.00
CA THR A 835 13.07 -10.34 -15.28
C THR A 835 13.25 -8.97 -15.93
N GLY A 836 13.66 -7.98 -15.15
CA GLY A 836 14.18 -6.71 -15.65
C GLY A 836 13.13 -5.68 -16.07
N SER A 837 11.90 -5.73 -15.55
CA SER A 837 10.88 -4.74 -15.91
C SER A 837 11.28 -3.31 -15.52
N ALA A 838 10.80 -2.34 -16.31
CA ALA A 838 10.97 -0.92 -15.99
C ALA A 838 10.09 -0.47 -14.81
N ASN A 839 10.46 0.63 -14.15
CA ASN A 839 9.73 1.17 -13.00
C ASN A 839 8.24 1.37 -13.31
N LYS A 840 7.37 0.87 -12.43
CA LYS A 840 5.90 0.92 -12.57
C LYS A 840 5.34 0.14 -13.77
N GLN A 841 6.14 -0.71 -14.40
CA GLN A 841 5.69 -1.58 -15.48
C GLN A 841 5.63 -3.01 -14.99
N LYS A 842 4.44 -3.62 -15.09
CA LYS A 842 4.19 -4.95 -14.57
C LYS A 842 4.94 -6.01 -15.41
N PRO A 843 5.84 -6.82 -14.81
CA PRO A 843 6.47 -7.95 -15.49
C PRO A 843 5.45 -9.03 -15.88
N MET A 844 4.47 -9.31 -15.02
CA MET A 844 3.35 -10.19 -15.33
C MET A 844 2.06 -9.65 -14.74
N LEU A 845 1.02 -9.52 -15.58
CA LEU A 845 -0.29 -9.03 -15.18
C LEU A 845 -1.41 -9.95 -15.67
N VAL A 846 -2.23 -10.44 -14.76
CA VAL A 846 -3.41 -11.26 -15.04
C VAL A 846 -4.67 -10.40 -14.88
N GLN A 847 -5.36 -10.15 -15.99
CA GLN A 847 -6.59 -9.34 -16.05
C GLN A 847 -7.81 -10.16 -16.52
N GLY A 848 -7.59 -11.28 -17.20
CA GLY A 848 -8.63 -12.22 -17.60
C GLY A 848 -9.03 -13.18 -16.48
N ASN A 849 -9.85 -14.15 -16.83
CA ASN A 849 -10.45 -15.13 -15.92
C ASN A 849 -9.91 -16.54 -16.16
N HIS A 850 -9.97 -17.37 -15.13
CA HIS A 850 -9.67 -18.80 -15.24
C HIS A 850 -8.27 -19.13 -15.80
N ASN A 851 -7.31 -18.20 -15.64
CA ASN A 851 -5.95 -18.41 -16.06
C ASN A 851 -5.15 -19.15 -14.98
N VAL A 852 -4.16 -19.94 -15.41
CA VAL A 852 -3.22 -20.66 -14.57
C VAL A 852 -1.81 -20.13 -14.85
N VAL A 853 -1.11 -19.70 -13.80
CA VAL A 853 0.30 -19.31 -13.82
C VAL A 853 1.06 -20.29 -12.96
N GLU A 854 1.88 -21.12 -13.57
CA GLU A 854 2.47 -22.28 -12.90
C GLU A 854 3.98 -22.38 -13.15
N ARG A 855 4.76 -22.59 -12.08
CA ARG A 855 6.24 -22.71 -12.16
C ARG A 855 6.92 -21.51 -12.84
N VAL A 856 6.33 -20.33 -12.67
CA VAL A 856 6.90 -19.07 -13.14
C VAL A 856 7.82 -18.49 -12.08
N GLU A 857 8.99 -18.02 -12.49
CA GLU A 857 9.92 -17.27 -11.64
C GLU A 857 9.98 -15.82 -12.10
N SER A 858 9.60 -14.88 -11.24
CA SER A 858 9.58 -13.45 -11.54
C SER A 858 10.54 -12.70 -10.62
N HIS A 859 11.59 -12.09 -11.16
CA HIS A 859 12.61 -11.47 -10.31
C HIS A 859 13.30 -10.25 -10.88
N HIS A 860 13.88 -9.43 -10.00
CA HIS A 860 14.66 -8.24 -10.37
C HIS A 860 13.88 -7.27 -11.28
N ASN A 861 12.57 -7.16 -11.05
CA ASN A 861 11.68 -6.24 -11.73
C ASN A 861 11.51 -4.95 -10.93
N GLN A 862 11.21 -3.82 -11.58
CA GLN A 862 10.98 -2.55 -10.88
C GLN A 862 9.50 -2.31 -10.54
N ASP A 863 8.76 -3.38 -10.34
CA ASP A 863 7.35 -3.43 -9.94
C ASP A 863 7.04 -4.84 -9.40
N THR A 864 5.80 -5.05 -8.93
CA THR A 864 5.32 -6.34 -8.41
C THR A 864 5.54 -7.49 -9.40
N GLY A 865 6.10 -8.61 -8.92
CA GLY A 865 6.52 -9.72 -9.77
C GLY A 865 5.39 -10.43 -10.53
N ILE A 866 4.29 -10.79 -9.87
CA ILE A 866 3.08 -11.33 -10.52
C ILE A 866 1.85 -10.70 -9.88
N GLN A 867 1.07 -9.95 -10.66
CA GLN A 867 -0.13 -9.26 -10.19
C GLN A 867 -1.40 -9.75 -10.88
N ILE A 868 -2.47 -9.94 -10.10
CA ILE A 868 -3.84 -10.08 -10.56
C ILE A 868 -4.56 -8.75 -10.29
N SER A 869 -5.03 -8.08 -11.34
CA SER A 869 -5.85 -6.85 -11.22
C SER A 869 -6.46 -6.46 -12.56
N GLY A 870 -7.72 -6.02 -12.55
CA GLY A 870 -8.39 -5.39 -13.70
C GLY A 870 -7.97 -3.93 -13.89
N SER A 871 -8.74 -3.18 -14.68
CA SER A 871 -8.62 -1.72 -14.74
C SER A 871 -9.55 -1.03 -13.73
N GLU A 872 -9.13 0.11 -13.16
CA GLU A 872 -10.01 0.94 -12.34
C GLU A 872 -11.12 1.62 -13.15
N SER A 873 -10.94 1.74 -14.46
CA SER A 873 -11.95 2.23 -15.39
C SER A 873 -12.99 1.17 -15.78
N GLU A 874 -12.75 -0.10 -15.43
CA GLU A 874 -13.64 -1.20 -15.76
C GLU A 874 -14.62 -1.48 -14.60
N PRO A 875 -15.89 -1.82 -14.91
CA PRO A 875 -16.84 -2.21 -13.88
C PRO A 875 -16.38 -3.51 -13.17
N PRO A 876 -16.79 -3.74 -11.90
CA PRO A 876 -16.39 -4.93 -11.14
C PRO A 876 -16.68 -6.27 -11.82
N ALA A 877 -17.67 -6.33 -12.71
CA ALA A 877 -18.01 -7.53 -13.48
C ALA A 877 -16.91 -7.97 -14.47
N LEU A 878 -15.96 -7.10 -14.81
CA LEU A 878 -14.82 -7.41 -15.67
C LEU A 878 -13.52 -7.63 -14.89
N TRP A 879 -13.54 -7.49 -13.56
CA TRP A 879 -12.36 -7.75 -12.75
C TRP A 879 -11.99 -9.24 -12.82
N PRO A 880 -10.69 -9.58 -12.82
CA PRO A 880 -10.22 -10.95 -12.96
C PRO A 880 -10.76 -11.86 -11.87
N THR A 881 -11.34 -13.00 -12.29
CA THR A 881 -11.89 -14.02 -11.38
C THR A 881 -11.27 -15.40 -11.63
N HIS A 882 -11.28 -16.23 -10.60
CA HIS A 882 -10.96 -17.67 -10.70
C HIS A 882 -9.57 -17.99 -11.29
N ASN A 883 -8.59 -17.11 -11.15
CA ASN A 883 -7.22 -17.38 -11.57
C ASN A 883 -6.45 -18.16 -10.50
N LEU A 884 -5.50 -19.00 -10.94
CA LEU A 884 -4.63 -19.79 -10.08
C LEU A 884 -3.16 -19.43 -10.36
N VAL A 885 -2.46 -18.89 -9.39
CA VAL A 885 -0.99 -18.80 -9.41
C VAL A 885 -0.45 -19.90 -8.52
N VAL A 886 0.30 -20.85 -9.06
CA VAL A 886 0.70 -22.07 -8.37
C VAL A 886 2.17 -22.43 -8.60
N SER A 887 2.82 -23.01 -7.58
CA SER A 887 4.19 -23.53 -7.71
C SER A 887 5.21 -22.51 -8.26
N SER A 888 4.98 -21.22 -8.01
CA SER A 888 5.71 -20.10 -8.61
C SER A 888 6.58 -19.38 -7.58
N VAL A 889 7.63 -18.71 -8.05
CA VAL A 889 8.61 -18.00 -7.21
C VAL A 889 8.67 -16.54 -7.63
N SER A 890 8.71 -15.62 -6.65
CA SER A 890 8.86 -14.19 -6.94
C SER A 890 9.83 -13.53 -5.96
N HIS A 891 10.90 -12.92 -6.46
CA HIS A 891 11.97 -12.41 -5.59
C HIS A 891 12.79 -11.24 -6.13
N ASP A 892 13.43 -10.49 -5.23
CA ASP A 892 14.31 -9.36 -5.56
C ASP A 892 13.66 -8.30 -6.47
N ASN A 893 12.32 -8.19 -6.45
CA ASN A 893 11.61 -7.12 -7.14
C ASN A 893 11.73 -5.82 -6.34
N ALA A 894 12.07 -4.72 -7.01
CA ALA A 894 12.43 -3.45 -6.40
C ALA A 894 12.09 -2.23 -7.27
N ASP A 895 11.01 -1.51 -6.93
CA ASP A 895 10.72 -0.20 -7.51
C ASP A 895 11.66 0.88 -6.93
N VAL A 896 11.72 2.04 -7.58
CA VAL A 896 12.62 3.14 -7.18
C VAL A 896 12.28 3.74 -5.80
N GLY A 897 11.02 3.71 -5.40
CA GLY A 897 10.54 4.22 -4.11
C GLY A 897 10.71 3.21 -2.97
N GLY A 898 10.77 1.92 -3.31
CA GLY A 898 10.85 0.80 -2.38
C GLY A 898 9.54 0.58 -1.64
N ASN A 899 8.39 0.85 -2.27
CA ASN A 899 7.09 0.84 -1.60
C ASN A 899 5.94 0.29 -2.47
N ASP A 900 6.25 -0.25 -3.66
CA ASP A 900 5.25 -0.71 -4.63
C ASP A 900 5.54 -2.13 -5.19
N ALA A 901 6.80 -2.58 -5.14
CA ALA A 901 7.21 -3.86 -5.72
C ALA A 901 7.13 -5.03 -4.73
N ASP A 902 6.03 -5.77 -4.82
CA ASP A 902 5.78 -7.02 -4.08
C ASP A 902 6.27 -8.26 -4.83
N GLY A 903 6.29 -9.40 -4.16
CA GLY A 903 6.43 -10.70 -4.81
C GLY A 903 5.19 -11.02 -5.66
N PHE A 904 4.05 -11.14 -4.99
CA PHE A 904 2.75 -11.43 -5.60
C PHE A 904 1.72 -10.39 -5.14
N ALA A 905 0.75 -10.09 -5.99
CA ALA A 905 -0.38 -9.27 -5.59
C ALA A 905 -1.70 -9.70 -6.23
N ALA A 906 -2.78 -9.55 -5.47
CA ALA A 906 -4.14 -9.50 -5.98
C ALA A 906 -4.84 -8.33 -5.30
N LYS A 907 -4.70 -7.14 -5.92
CA LYS A 907 -5.02 -5.84 -5.31
C LYS A 907 -5.78 -4.91 -6.25
N LEU A 908 -6.41 -3.88 -5.66
CA LEU A 908 -7.18 -2.81 -6.31
C LEU A 908 -8.51 -3.25 -6.92
N THR A 909 -8.47 -4.05 -7.99
CA THR A 909 -9.61 -4.35 -8.88
C THR A 909 -9.65 -5.85 -9.14
N VAL A 910 -10.05 -6.62 -8.14
CA VAL A 910 -9.97 -8.09 -8.15
C VAL A 910 -11.35 -8.68 -7.90
N GLY A 911 -11.75 -9.61 -8.77
CA GLY A 911 -12.99 -10.36 -8.62
C GLY A 911 -12.83 -11.60 -7.74
N GLU A 912 -13.89 -12.39 -7.62
CA GLU A 912 -13.93 -13.57 -6.74
C GLU A 912 -13.07 -14.75 -7.22
N GLY A 913 -12.66 -15.60 -6.27
CA GLY A 913 -12.16 -16.94 -6.55
C GLY A 913 -10.69 -17.05 -6.97
N ASN A 914 -9.91 -15.98 -6.83
CA ASN A 914 -8.48 -16.00 -7.15
C ASN A 914 -7.67 -16.73 -6.06
N VAL A 915 -6.72 -17.57 -6.46
CA VAL A 915 -5.95 -18.44 -5.57
C VAL A 915 -4.44 -18.34 -5.85
N PHE A 916 -3.66 -18.21 -4.79
CA PHE A 916 -2.21 -18.44 -4.78
C PHE A 916 -1.95 -19.74 -4.00
N ARG A 917 -1.29 -20.73 -4.60
CA ARG A 917 -1.02 -22.03 -3.97
C ARG A 917 0.45 -22.44 -4.12
N SER A 918 1.08 -22.96 -3.06
CA SER A 918 2.43 -23.54 -3.17
C SER A 918 3.46 -22.60 -3.78
N ASN A 919 3.38 -21.30 -3.48
CA ASN A 919 4.27 -20.28 -4.03
C ASN A 919 5.31 -19.84 -3.01
N ILE A 920 6.42 -19.26 -3.48
CA ILE A 920 7.49 -18.73 -2.63
C ILE A 920 7.74 -17.26 -3.00
N ALA A 921 7.63 -16.35 -2.04
CA ALA A 921 8.01 -14.95 -2.22
C ALA A 921 9.12 -14.56 -1.24
N TYR A 922 10.23 -14.03 -1.76
CA TYR A 922 11.32 -13.61 -0.88
C TYR A 922 12.11 -12.43 -1.39
N ASN A 923 12.73 -11.70 -0.47
CA ASN A 923 13.59 -10.56 -0.79
C ASN A 923 12.96 -9.50 -1.72
N ASN A 924 11.63 -9.42 -1.81
CA ASN A 924 10.97 -8.32 -2.50
C ASN A 924 11.08 -7.06 -1.65
N ILE A 925 11.19 -5.89 -2.28
CA ILE A 925 11.51 -4.67 -1.54
C ILE A 925 10.38 -4.25 -0.61
N ASP A 926 9.12 -4.46 -1.00
CA ASP A 926 7.94 -4.13 -0.20
C ASP A 926 7.41 -5.37 0.52
N ASP A 927 6.45 -6.12 -0.04
CA ASP A 927 5.90 -7.32 0.61
C ASP A 927 6.10 -8.61 -0.18
N GLY A 928 5.96 -9.75 0.51
CA GLY A 928 5.81 -11.04 -0.17
C GLY A 928 4.49 -11.13 -0.94
N TRP A 929 3.39 -10.77 -0.27
CA TRP A 929 2.04 -10.69 -0.83
C TRP A 929 1.36 -9.38 -0.45
N ASP A 930 0.67 -8.76 -1.40
CA ASP A 930 -0.19 -7.59 -1.19
C ASP A 930 -1.61 -7.78 -1.75
N LEU A 931 -2.61 -7.73 -0.87
CA LEU A 931 -4.05 -7.78 -1.17
C LEU A 931 -4.74 -6.42 -0.91
N TYR A 932 -4.04 -5.32 -1.11
CA TYR A 932 -4.56 -3.98 -0.85
C TYR A 932 -5.88 -3.68 -1.59
N ALA A 933 -6.90 -3.33 -0.82
CA ALA A 933 -8.19 -2.83 -1.30
C ALA A 933 -8.30 -1.33 -0.98
N LYS A 934 -8.81 -0.55 -1.94
CA LYS A 934 -8.91 0.90 -1.85
C LYS A 934 -10.37 1.30 -1.65
N SER A 935 -10.64 2.15 -0.68
CA SER A 935 -11.99 2.66 -0.36
C SER A 935 -12.69 3.34 -1.55
N THR A 936 -11.94 3.90 -2.50
CA THR A 936 -12.50 4.53 -3.69
C THR A 936 -12.97 3.54 -4.76
N THR A 937 -12.40 2.34 -4.81
CA THR A 937 -12.85 1.26 -5.72
C THR A 937 -13.77 0.27 -5.00
N GLY A 938 -13.78 0.29 -3.67
CA GLY A 938 -14.60 -0.57 -2.82
C GLY A 938 -13.89 -1.88 -2.45
N PRO A 939 -14.64 -2.83 -1.85
CA PRO A 939 -14.11 -4.14 -1.51
C PRO A 939 -13.74 -4.95 -2.77
N ILE A 940 -12.72 -5.79 -2.65
CA ILE A 940 -12.32 -6.74 -3.68
C ILE A 940 -12.81 -8.15 -3.33
N GLY A 941 -12.86 -9.02 -4.34
CA GLY A 941 -13.26 -10.41 -4.15
C GLY A 941 -12.33 -11.20 -3.23
N THR A 942 -12.85 -12.31 -2.71
CA THR A 942 -12.10 -13.18 -1.80
C THR A 942 -10.88 -13.76 -2.51
N VAL A 943 -9.72 -13.66 -1.85
CA VAL A 943 -8.46 -14.25 -2.30
C VAL A 943 -8.03 -15.30 -1.30
N VAL A 944 -7.62 -16.46 -1.80
CA VAL A 944 -7.06 -17.55 -1.00
C VAL A 944 -5.56 -17.65 -1.26
N ILE A 945 -4.76 -17.57 -0.21
CA ILE A 945 -3.32 -17.89 -0.26
C ILE A 945 -3.11 -19.15 0.56
N GLU A 946 -2.58 -20.20 -0.05
CA GLU A 946 -2.39 -21.47 0.62
C GLU A 946 -1.07 -22.17 0.31
N ASP A 947 -0.62 -22.99 1.24
CA ASP A 947 0.58 -23.83 1.10
C ASP A 947 1.85 -23.05 0.71
N SER A 948 1.92 -21.76 1.03
CA SER A 948 2.89 -20.82 0.46
C SER A 948 3.88 -20.29 1.51
N VAL A 949 5.01 -19.75 1.04
CA VAL A 949 6.10 -19.28 1.91
C VAL A 949 6.51 -17.84 1.59
N ALA A 950 6.55 -16.97 2.60
CA ALA A 950 6.98 -15.58 2.48
C ALA A 950 8.19 -15.29 3.40
N TYR A 951 9.36 -14.96 2.85
CA TYR A 951 10.52 -14.69 3.72
C TYR A 951 11.46 -13.57 3.29
N ASP A 952 12.10 -12.94 4.28
CA ASP A 952 13.11 -11.89 4.09
C ASP A 952 12.68 -10.71 3.18
N ASN A 953 11.37 -10.50 3.02
CA ASN A 953 10.83 -9.33 2.30
C ASN A 953 11.08 -8.03 3.10
N GLY A 954 11.07 -6.90 2.41
CA GLY A 954 11.51 -5.60 2.93
C GLY A 954 12.99 -5.31 2.69
N ARG A 955 13.73 -6.27 2.10
CA ARG A 955 15.18 -6.22 1.85
C ARG A 955 15.51 -7.03 0.61
N LEU A 956 16.41 -6.53 -0.22
CA LEU A 956 16.93 -7.26 -1.38
C LEU A 956 18.07 -8.21 -0.99
N GLY A 957 18.24 -9.29 -1.76
CA GLY A 957 19.29 -10.29 -1.57
C GLY A 957 20.70 -9.77 -1.89
N ASP A 958 20.81 -8.66 -2.64
CA ASP A 958 22.07 -8.03 -3.03
C ASP A 958 22.71 -7.14 -1.94
N ALA A 959 22.16 -7.15 -0.72
CA ALA A 959 22.56 -6.29 0.40
C ALA A 959 22.44 -4.77 0.14
N SER A 960 21.57 -4.38 -0.80
CA SER A 960 21.13 -2.98 -0.98
C SER A 960 20.70 -2.35 0.35
N ALA A 961 20.85 -1.02 0.45
CA ALA A 961 20.39 -0.24 1.60
C ALA A 961 18.90 0.14 1.51
N LEU A 962 18.26 -0.05 0.35
CA LEU A 962 16.83 0.23 0.16
C LEU A 962 15.99 -0.66 1.07
N ARG A 963 14.94 -0.12 1.67
CA ARG A 963 14.02 -0.83 2.57
C ARG A 963 12.60 -0.39 2.25
N GLY A 964 11.69 -1.35 2.08
CA GLY A 964 10.25 -1.09 2.04
C GLY A 964 9.55 -1.46 3.35
N GLU A 965 8.26 -1.73 3.29
CA GLU A 965 7.49 -2.10 4.49
C GLU A 965 7.90 -3.46 5.03
N GLY A 966 8.01 -4.46 4.16
CA GLY A 966 8.58 -5.75 4.51
C GLY A 966 7.64 -6.69 5.25
N ASN A 967 6.38 -6.78 4.81
CA ASN A 967 5.46 -7.79 5.32
C ASN A 967 5.60 -9.11 4.56
N GLY A 968 5.35 -10.23 5.24
CA GLY A 968 5.24 -11.53 4.57
C GLY A 968 3.94 -11.61 3.77
N PHE A 969 2.81 -11.53 4.47
CA PHE A 969 1.47 -11.55 3.90
C PHE A 969 0.66 -10.31 4.33
N LYS A 970 0.43 -9.37 3.41
CA LYS A 970 -0.44 -8.20 3.59
C LYS A 970 -1.82 -8.50 3.02
N LEU A 971 -2.81 -8.68 3.92
CA LEU A 971 -4.11 -9.27 3.61
C LEU A 971 -5.27 -8.27 3.54
N GLY A 972 -5.02 -7.02 3.14
CA GLY A 972 -6.08 -6.02 3.02
C GLY A 972 -5.56 -4.59 2.85
N GLY A 973 -6.48 -3.62 2.90
CA GLY A 973 -6.18 -2.20 2.77
C GLY A 973 -7.36 -1.32 3.20
N GLU A 974 -7.08 -0.07 3.62
CA GLU A 974 -8.05 1.01 3.87
C GLU A 974 -9.33 0.66 4.66
N SER A 975 -9.28 -0.34 5.53
CA SER A 975 -10.48 -0.82 6.27
C SER A 975 -11.58 -1.42 5.39
N MET A 976 -11.23 -1.81 4.15
CA MET A 976 -12.15 -2.48 3.24
C MET A 976 -12.26 -3.98 3.57
N PRO A 977 -13.49 -4.52 3.65
CA PRO A 977 -13.70 -5.95 3.83
C PRO A 977 -13.29 -6.73 2.57
N GLY A 978 -12.71 -7.92 2.76
CA GLY A 978 -12.32 -8.81 1.64
C GLY A 978 -12.42 -10.30 1.94
N ASP A 979 -12.66 -10.70 3.21
CA ASP A 979 -12.81 -12.11 3.65
C ASP A 979 -11.67 -13.06 3.19
N HIS A 980 -10.46 -12.50 2.99
CA HIS A 980 -9.29 -13.22 2.51
C HIS A 980 -8.89 -14.35 3.45
N LEU A 981 -8.46 -15.48 2.89
CA LEU A 981 -8.02 -16.66 3.62
C LEU A 981 -6.53 -16.91 3.39
N LEU A 982 -5.74 -16.88 4.47
CA LEU A 982 -4.38 -17.40 4.50
C LEU A 982 -4.39 -18.77 5.19
N ARG A 983 -4.01 -19.82 4.46
CA ARG A 983 -4.09 -21.20 4.93
C ARG A 983 -2.78 -21.96 4.76
N ASN A 984 -2.38 -22.71 5.78
CA ASN A 984 -1.26 -23.65 5.70
C ASN A 984 0.03 -23.01 5.17
N SER A 985 0.34 -21.77 5.56
CA SER A 985 1.44 -20.99 5.01
C SER A 985 2.49 -20.64 6.05
N VAL A 986 3.72 -20.42 5.61
CA VAL A 986 4.89 -20.11 6.45
C VAL A 986 5.40 -18.70 6.14
N SER A 987 5.74 -17.92 7.17
CA SER A 987 6.48 -16.66 6.98
C SER A 987 7.64 -16.54 7.93
N TYR A 988 8.80 -16.04 7.47
CA TYR A 988 9.93 -15.78 8.34
C TYR A 988 10.92 -14.70 7.89
N GLY A 989 11.62 -14.07 8.82
CA GLY A 989 12.70 -13.12 8.51
C GLY A 989 12.28 -11.80 7.85
N ASN A 990 10.99 -11.60 7.58
CA ASN A 990 10.48 -10.39 6.95
C ASN A 990 10.80 -9.16 7.84
N LEU A 991 11.09 -8.02 7.20
CA LEU A 991 11.56 -6.81 7.89
C LEU A 991 10.54 -6.27 8.91
N ALA A 992 9.25 -6.41 8.66
CA ALA A 992 8.16 -5.99 9.54
C ALA A 992 7.30 -7.18 10.00
N THR A 993 6.07 -7.30 9.51
CA THR A 993 5.10 -8.28 10.04
C THR A 993 5.04 -9.52 9.16
N GLY A 994 5.10 -10.73 9.75
CA GLY A 994 4.90 -11.98 9.00
C GLY A 994 3.52 -12.03 8.35
N VAL A 995 2.46 -11.75 9.11
CA VAL A 995 1.07 -11.68 8.62
C VAL A 995 0.38 -10.43 9.15
N THR A 996 -0.15 -9.59 8.26
CA THR A 996 -0.90 -8.38 8.64
C THR A 996 -2.25 -8.31 7.95
N SER A 997 -3.30 -7.94 8.69
CA SER A 997 -4.60 -7.60 8.09
C SER A 997 -4.54 -6.31 7.26
N ASN A 998 -3.54 -5.47 7.52
CA ASN A 998 -3.36 -4.16 6.89
C ASN A 998 -4.66 -3.34 6.85
N SER A 999 -5.30 -3.23 8.02
CA SER A 999 -6.61 -2.62 8.21
C SER A 999 -7.80 -3.40 7.68
N GLY A 1000 -7.66 -4.48 6.91
CA GLY A 1000 -8.79 -5.35 6.54
C GLY A 1000 -9.55 -5.83 7.80
N PRO A 1001 -10.89 -5.73 7.87
CA PRO A 1001 -11.63 -6.00 9.11
C PRO A 1001 -12.00 -7.48 9.33
N ASN A 1002 -11.86 -8.35 8.33
CA ASN A 1002 -12.46 -9.71 8.35
C ASN A 1002 -11.56 -10.81 7.75
N VAL A 1003 -10.24 -10.73 7.93
CA VAL A 1003 -9.31 -11.75 7.40
C VAL A 1003 -9.40 -13.08 8.19
N ARG A 1004 -9.11 -14.19 7.51
CA ARG A 1004 -9.14 -15.56 8.05
C ARG A 1004 -7.76 -16.23 8.00
N LEU A 1005 -7.33 -16.79 9.12
CA LEU A 1005 -6.06 -17.52 9.24
C LEU A 1005 -6.32 -18.99 9.63
N GLU A 1006 -5.75 -19.93 8.89
CA GLU A 1006 -5.87 -21.37 9.15
C GLU A 1006 -4.50 -22.05 9.07
N SER A 1007 -4.03 -22.69 10.15
CA SER A 1007 -2.76 -23.44 10.16
C SER A 1007 -1.55 -22.63 9.67
N VAL A 1008 -1.35 -21.42 10.18
CA VAL A 1008 -0.27 -20.51 9.73
C VAL A 1008 0.93 -20.58 10.67
N THR A 1009 2.16 -20.64 10.14
CA THR A 1009 3.40 -20.54 10.93
C THR A 1009 4.12 -19.23 10.60
N SER A 1010 4.40 -18.39 11.58
CA SER A 1010 5.11 -17.12 11.45
C SER A 1010 6.26 -17.07 12.47
N VAL A 1011 7.51 -17.05 12.01
CA VAL A 1011 8.69 -17.17 12.87
C VAL A 1011 9.76 -16.15 12.48
N ASP A 1012 10.44 -15.49 13.43
CA ASP A 1012 11.56 -14.55 13.14
C ASP A 1012 11.25 -13.32 12.28
N ASN A 1013 9.99 -12.99 12.12
CA ASN A 1013 9.59 -11.68 11.62
C ASN A 1013 9.74 -10.66 12.76
N ASP A 1014 9.89 -9.36 12.47
CA ASP A 1014 9.93 -8.34 13.53
C ASP A 1014 8.68 -8.41 14.42
N ARG A 1015 7.52 -8.61 13.79
CA ARG A 1015 6.28 -9.08 14.42
C ARG A 1015 5.75 -10.31 13.71
N GLY A 1016 5.22 -11.28 14.45
CA GLY A 1016 4.62 -12.47 13.84
C GLY A 1016 3.29 -12.17 13.14
N VAL A 1017 2.30 -11.66 13.89
CA VAL A 1017 0.94 -11.39 13.41
C VAL A 1017 0.42 -10.02 13.87
N ARG A 1018 -0.28 -9.31 12.99
CA ARG A 1018 -1.00 -8.05 13.28
C ARG A 1018 -2.40 -8.08 12.65
N LEU A 1019 -3.43 -8.20 13.48
CA LEU A 1019 -4.84 -8.11 13.08
C LEU A 1019 -5.46 -6.87 13.73
N GLU A 1020 -5.61 -5.79 12.99
CA GLU A 1020 -6.24 -4.56 13.46
C GLU A 1020 -6.83 -3.73 12.31
N THR A 1021 -7.73 -2.81 12.65
CA THR A 1021 -8.43 -1.95 11.70
C THR A 1021 -8.99 -0.69 12.36
N ASN A 1022 -9.27 0.33 11.54
CA ASN A 1022 -10.06 1.49 11.95
C ASN A 1022 -11.56 1.29 11.72
N ALA A 1023 -12.00 0.22 11.07
CA ALA A 1023 -13.41 -0.13 10.97
C ALA A 1023 -14.08 -0.21 12.36
N ALA A 1024 -15.38 0.09 12.42
CA ALA A 1024 -16.12 0.09 13.68
C ALA A 1024 -16.26 -1.30 14.31
N THR A 1025 -16.27 -2.36 13.48
CA THR A 1025 -16.34 -3.76 13.91
C THR A 1025 -15.32 -4.62 13.16
N THR A 1026 -14.98 -5.78 13.72
CA THR A 1026 -14.14 -6.80 13.07
C THR A 1026 -14.89 -8.13 12.94
N ASP A 1027 -14.40 -9.03 12.09
CA ASP A 1027 -14.77 -10.45 12.01
C ASP A 1027 -13.52 -11.29 11.68
N TYR A 1028 -12.47 -11.12 12.47
CA TYR A 1028 -11.25 -11.91 12.36
C TYR A 1028 -11.49 -13.33 12.82
N ARG A 1029 -11.01 -14.30 12.02
CA ARG A 1029 -11.08 -15.72 12.37
C ARG A 1029 -9.69 -16.32 12.28
N ALA A 1030 -9.29 -17.07 13.30
CA ALA A 1030 -7.99 -17.72 13.32
C ALA A 1030 -8.07 -19.08 14.01
N SER A 1031 -7.52 -20.11 13.36
CA SER A 1031 -7.31 -21.43 13.94
C SER A 1031 -5.95 -21.99 13.52
N GLY A 1032 -5.27 -22.69 14.43
CA GLY A 1032 -3.96 -23.28 14.18
C GLY A 1032 -2.84 -22.28 13.89
N VAL A 1033 -2.92 -21.03 14.32
CA VAL A 1033 -1.83 -20.05 14.13
C VAL A 1033 -0.67 -20.35 15.08
N LEU A 1034 0.57 -20.28 14.60
CA LEU A 1034 1.80 -20.38 15.37
C LEU A 1034 2.66 -19.16 15.06
N SER A 1035 2.75 -18.23 16.02
CA SER A 1035 3.64 -17.06 15.97
C SER A 1035 4.77 -17.23 16.98
N TRP A 1036 6.03 -17.10 16.54
CA TRP A 1036 7.19 -17.38 17.39
C TRP A 1036 8.43 -16.53 17.08
N ARG A 1037 9.26 -16.31 18.10
CA ARG A 1037 10.61 -15.70 18.01
C ARG A 1037 10.70 -14.29 17.39
N GLY A 1038 9.57 -13.61 17.19
CA GLY A 1038 9.55 -12.19 16.82
C GLY A 1038 9.82 -11.30 18.05
N PRO A 1039 10.64 -10.25 17.94
CA PRO A 1039 10.92 -9.33 19.05
C PRO A 1039 9.68 -8.53 19.49
N GLN A 1040 8.76 -8.22 18.57
CA GLN A 1040 7.51 -7.54 18.88
C GLN A 1040 6.39 -8.55 19.21
N ALA A 1041 5.52 -8.18 20.14
CA ALA A 1041 4.30 -8.94 20.42
C ALA A 1041 3.35 -8.89 19.22
N ASP A 1042 2.57 -9.98 19.06
CA ASP A 1042 1.45 -9.98 18.13
C ASP A 1042 0.40 -8.93 18.55
N VAL A 1043 -0.28 -8.35 17.58
CA VAL A 1043 -1.35 -7.36 17.83
C VAL A 1043 -2.68 -7.93 17.34
N LEU A 1044 -3.67 -7.97 18.23
CA LEU A 1044 -5.01 -8.49 17.97
C LEU A 1044 -6.04 -7.44 18.44
N GLY A 1045 -6.27 -6.43 17.60
CA GLY A 1045 -7.19 -5.31 17.82
C GLY A 1045 -8.64 -5.70 17.53
N LEU A 1046 -9.19 -6.64 18.31
CA LEU A 1046 -10.54 -7.16 18.09
C LEU A 1046 -11.62 -6.12 18.46
N LYS A 1047 -12.55 -5.87 17.53
CA LYS A 1047 -13.77 -5.06 17.73
C LYS A 1047 -15.02 -5.90 17.45
N GLN A 1048 -14.98 -7.16 17.84
CA GLN A 1048 -16.00 -8.17 17.57
C GLN A 1048 -16.47 -8.83 18.86
N ALA A 1049 -17.71 -9.33 18.86
CA ALA A 1049 -18.26 -10.02 20.02
C ALA A 1049 -17.63 -11.41 20.23
N ASP A 1050 -17.29 -12.11 19.14
CA ASP A 1050 -16.66 -13.42 19.19
C ASP A 1050 -15.13 -13.31 19.29
N ALA A 1051 -14.60 -13.42 20.50
CA ALA A 1051 -13.16 -13.43 20.76
C ALA A 1051 -12.57 -14.85 20.88
N SER A 1052 -13.26 -15.87 20.37
CA SER A 1052 -12.86 -17.28 20.53
C SER A 1052 -11.45 -17.58 20.01
N LEU A 1053 -10.97 -16.85 18.99
CA LEU A 1053 -9.60 -16.96 18.46
C LEU A 1053 -8.50 -16.76 19.51
N LEU A 1054 -8.77 -15.99 20.57
CA LEU A 1054 -7.82 -15.78 21.68
C LEU A 1054 -7.71 -17.01 22.59
N THR A 1055 -8.79 -17.80 22.67
CA THR A 1055 -8.91 -18.96 23.56
C THR A 1055 -8.78 -20.30 22.83
N ASP A 1056 -8.77 -20.29 21.49
CA ASP A 1056 -8.60 -21.50 20.70
C ASP A 1056 -7.24 -22.15 21.01
N PRO A 1057 -7.21 -23.36 21.59
CA PRO A 1057 -5.98 -24.02 22.00
C PRO A 1057 -5.15 -24.53 20.82
N SER A 1058 -5.58 -24.34 19.58
CA SER A 1058 -4.77 -24.54 18.39
C SER A 1058 -3.90 -23.32 18.06
N ASN A 1059 -4.27 -22.11 18.52
CA ASN A 1059 -3.51 -20.88 18.29
C ASN A 1059 -2.39 -20.70 19.34
N ARG A 1060 -1.22 -20.23 18.89
CA ARG A 1060 -0.06 -19.85 19.71
C ARG A 1060 0.40 -18.47 19.28
N TRP A 1061 0.04 -17.48 20.08
CA TRP A 1061 0.43 -16.09 19.89
C TRP A 1061 1.79 -15.81 20.55
N ASN A 1062 2.54 -14.87 19.98
CA ASN A 1062 3.83 -14.42 20.51
C ASN A 1062 3.64 -13.18 21.39
N PRO A 1063 3.91 -13.25 22.71
CA PRO A 1063 3.84 -12.10 23.60
C PRO A 1063 5.10 -11.21 23.58
N GLY A 1064 6.04 -11.42 22.64
CA GLY A 1064 7.22 -10.56 22.41
C GLY A 1064 8.52 -11.20 22.88
N GLY A 1065 9.23 -11.89 21.97
CA GLY A 1065 10.54 -12.50 22.18
C GLY A 1065 10.60 -13.69 23.16
N SER A 1066 9.55 -13.94 23.94
CA SER A 1066 9.42 -15.08 24.86
C SER A 1066 8.12 -15.82 24.57
N SER A 1067 8.16 -17.14 24.42
CA SER A 1067 6.96 -17.94 24.10
C SER A 1067 7.08 -19.35 24.69
N ALA A 1068 5.95 -19.99 24.97
CA ALA A 1068 5.87 -21.37 25.43
C ALA A 1068 6.13 -22.41 24.33
N ILE A 1069 6.40 -21.96 23.10
CA ILE A 1069 6.82 -22.79 21.97
C ILE A 1069 8.29 -23.17 22.14
N ASP A 1070 8.59 -24.46 21.96
CA ASP A 1070 9.94 -25.02 22.10
C ASP A 1070 10.62 -25.21 20.74
N ALA A 1071 11.94 -25.04 20.67
CA ALA A 1071 12.71 -25.24 19.45
C ALA A 1071 12.57 -26.68 18.89
N GLY A 1072 12.37 -27.69 19.74
CA GLY A 1072 12.15 -29.08 19.36
C GLY A 1072 10.80 -29.35 18.67
N TRP A 1073 9.92 -28.36 18.60
CA TRP A 1073 8.73 -28.42 17.74
C TRP A 1073 9.08 -28.37 16.26
N PHE A 1074 10.28 -27.90 15.92
CA PHE A 1074 10.74 -27.76 14.54
C PHE A 1074 11.82 -28.78 14.20
N VAL A 1075 11.81 -29.27 12.97
CA VAL A 1075 12.86 -30.16 12.43
C VAL A 1075 14.19 -29.41 12.35
N SER A 1076 14.18 -28.18 11.82
CA SER A 1076 15.34 -27.30 11.73
C SER A 1076 14.93 -25.83 11.90
N LEU A 1077 15.86 -25.02 12.42
CA LEU A 1077 15.77 -23.56 12.49
C LEU A 1077 16.90 -22.88 11.70
N ASP A 1078 17.61 -23.66 10.87
CA ASP A 1078 18.75 -23.22 10.09
C ASP A 1078 18.29 -22.48 8.83
N ARG A 1079 18.24 -21.16 8.92
CA ARG A 1079 17.84 -20.25 7.82
C ARG A 1079 18.86 -20.18 6.67
N SER A 1080 19.98 -20.91 6.73
CA SER A 1080 20.87 -21.03 5.58
C SER A 1080 20.33 -21.97 4.49
N VAL A 1081 19.28 -22.73 4.81
CA VAL A 1081 18.55 -23.58 3.88
C VAL A 1081 17.40 -22.77 3.25
N ALA A 1082 17.36 -22.71 1.92
CA ALA A 1082 16.30 -22.01 1.20
C ALA A 1082 15.18 -22.99 0.82
N PRO A 1083 13.90 -22.62 0.95
CA PRO A 1083 12.79 -23.37 0.40
C PRO A 1083 12.86 -23.44 -1.14
N GLU A 1084 12.39 -24.53 -1.72
CA GLU A 1084 12.31 -24.69 -3.18
C GLU A 1084 10.96 -25.25 -3.63
N ILE A 1085 10.63 -25.04 -4.91
CA ILE A 1085 9.50 -25.72 -5.53
C ILE A 1085 9.94 -27.13 -5.92
N ALA A 1086 9.36 -28.13 -5.26
CA ALA A 1086 9.66 -29.53 -5.48
C ALA A 1086 9.26 -30.02 -6.88
N ALA A 1087 9.69 -31.24 -7.22
CA ALA A 1087 9.33 -31.90 -8.47
C ALA A 1087 7.82 -32.16 -8.60
N ASP A 1088 7.11 -32.34 -7.48
CA ASP A 1088 5.65 -32.44 -7.47
C ASP A 1088 4.94 -31.07 -7.45
N GLY A 1089 5.69 -29.96 -7.44
CA GLY A 1089 5.15 -28.60 -7.41
C GLY A 1089 4.79 -28.08 -6.02
N SER A 1090 4.88 -28.89 -4.96
CA SER A 1090 4.75 -28.39 -3.59
C SER A 1090 5.97 -27.55 -3.19
N VAL A 1091 5.87 -26.81 -2.08
CA VAL A 1091 7.03 -26.17 -1.47
C VAL A 1091 7.73 -27.16 -0.56
N ASP A 1092 9.00 -27.45 -0.84
CA ASP A 1092 9.89 -28.20 0.06
C ASP A 1092 10.65 -27.21 0.94
N LEU A 1093 10.44 -27.31 2.26
CA LEU A 1093 11.12 -26.49 3.26
C LEU A 1093 12.48 -27.08 3.66
N HIS A 1094 12.80 -28.30 3.22
CA HIS A 1094 14.00 -29.03 3.59
C HIS A 1094 14.21 -29.12 5.11
N GLY A 1095 13.11 -29.28 5.86
CA GLY A 1095 13.11 -29.30 7.32
C GLY A 1095 13.12 -27.93 8.00
N LEU A 1096 13.30 -26.82 7.29
CA LEU A 1096 13.29 -25.48 7.88
C LEU A 1096 11.88 -25.10 8.33
N TYR A 1097 11.69 -24.89 9.63
CA TYR A 1097 10.39 -24.62 10.27
C TYR A 1097 9.29 -25.66 10.03
N GLU A 1098 9.64 -26.85 9.51
CA GLU A 1098 8.73 -28.00 9.48
C GLU A 1098 8.46 -28.48 10.91
N LEU A 1099 7.19 -28.74 11.21
CA LEU A 1099 6.78 -29.15 12.55
C LEU A 1099 6.96 -30.65 12.77
N THR A 1100 7.53 -31.02 13.92
CA THR A 1100 7.61 -32.39 14.41
C THR A 1100 6.33 -32.79 15.15
N ASP A 1101 6.21 -34.07 15.50
CA ASP A 1101 5.11 -34.58 16.36
C ASP A 1101 5.13 -33.99 17.79
N ALA A 1102 6.18 -33.26 18.18
CA ALA A 1102 6.21 -32.53 19.45
C ALA A 1102 5.30 -31.30 19.43
N ALA A 1103 5.04 -30.72 18.25
CA ALA A 1103 4.07 -29.67 18.07
C ALA A 1103 2.64 -30.23 18.10
N PRO A 1104 1.67 -29.58 18.78
CA PRO A 1104 0.28 -30.00 18.76
C PRO A 1104 -0.25 -30.12 17.32
N ALA A 1105 -0.99 -31.21 17.04
CA ALA A 1105 -1.42 -31.56 15.68
C ALA A 1105 -2.29 -30.50 14.99
N GLY A 1106 -2.98 -29.65 15.74
CA GLY A 1106 -3.81 -28.57 15.21
C GLY A 1106 -3.09 -27.23 15.03
N THR A 1107 -1.80 -27.13 15.34
CA THR A 1107 -1.06 -25.85 15.41
C THR A 1107 0.01 -25.77 14.31
N GLY A 1108 0.04 -24.64 13.61
CA GLY A 1108 1.02 -24.28 12.59
C GLY A 1108 0.85 -25.01 11.26
N ALA A 1109 1.57 -24.52 10.25
CA ALA A 1109 1.57 -25.04 8.89
C ALA A 1109 2.28 -26.41 8.79
N ARG A 1110 1.75 -27.28 7.94
CA ARG A 1110 2.31 -28.57 7.53
C ARG A 1110 2.13 -28.70 6.03
N LEU A 1111 3.12 -28.22 5.28
CA LEU A 1111 3.14 -28.33 3.83
C LEU A 1111 3.24 -29.81 3.44
N VAL A 1112 2.47 -30.22 2.44
CA VAL A 1112 2.44 -31.59 1.94
C VAL A 1112 2.61 -31.60 0.43
N GLY A 1113 3.13 -32.72 -0.08
CA GLY A 1113 3.27 -32.93 -1.52
C GLY A 1113 1.95 -32.85 -2.26
N ILE A 1114 1.98 -32.34 -3.49
CA ILE A 1114 0.82 -32.30 -4.37
C ILE A 1114 0.59 -33.73 -4.89
N ALA A 1115 -0.58 -34.29 -4.60
CA ALA A 1115 -0.88 -35.69 -4.94
C ALA A 1115 -0.87 -35.97 -6.45
N GLU A 1116 -1.30 -35.00 -7.24
CA GLU A 1116 -1.41 -35.07 -8.69
C GLU A 1116 -0.67 -33.86 -9.31
N PRO A 1117 0.67 -33.91 -9.40
CA PRO A 1117 1.44 -32.82 -9.99
C PRO A 1117 1.11 -32.65 -11.47
N THR A 1118 1.16 -31.42 -11.96
CA THR A 1118 0.98 -31.13 -13.38
C THR A 1118 2.07 -31.80 -14.21
N VAL A 1119 1.65 -32.54 -15.23
CA VAL A 1119 2.55 -33.12 -16.24
C VAL A 1119 2.05 -32.69 -17.61
N ILE A 1120 2.83 -31.86 -18.28
CA ILE A 1120 2.52 -31.41 -19.64
C ILE A 1120 3.33 -32.23 -20.64
N GLU A 1121 2.65 -33.03 -21.46
CA GLU A 1121 3.24 -33.66 -22.63
C GLU A 1121 3.22 -32.68 -23.81
N VAL A 1122 4.37 -32.52 -24.49
CA VAL A 1122 4.44 -31.68 -25.69
C VAL A 1122 3.61 -32.30 -26.80
N LEU A 1123 2.65 -31.53 -27.30
CA LEU A 1123 1.78 -31.92 -28.40
C LEU A 1123 2.58 -32.08 -29.70
N PRO A 1124 2.04 -32.81 -30.69
CA PRO A 1124 2.66 -32.89 -32.01
C PRO A 1124 2.88 -31.50 -32.59
N GLU A 1125 4.06 -31.26 -33.16
CA GLU A 1125 4.39 -29.99 -33.79
C GLU A 1125 3.40 -29.64 -34.91
N VAL A 1126 3.11 -28.34 -35.07
CA VAL A 1126 2.35 -27.85 -36.23
C VAL A 1126 3.04 -28.29 -37.52
N THR A 1127 2.25 -28.62 -38.54
CA THR A 1127 2.77 -29.01 -39.84
C THR A 1127 2.42 -27.94 -40.86
N VAL A 1128 3.40 -27.54 -41.68
CA VAL A 1128 3.14 -26.67 -42.82
C VAL A 1128 2.36 -27.48 -43.86
N PRO A 1129 1.15 -27.08 -44.30
CA PRO A 1129 0.45 -27.81 -45.36
C PRO A 1129 1.19 -27.70 -46.69
N LEU A 1130 1.25 -28.79 -47.47
CA LEU A 1130 1.75 -28.77 -48.84
C LEU A 1130 0.80 -27.93 -49.71
N ALA A 1131 1.29 -26.79 -50.19
CA ALA A 1131 0.55 -25.84 -51.00
C ALA A 1131 1.43 -25.24 -52.08
N VAL A 1132 0.81 -24.84 -53.18
CA VAL A 1132 1.48 -24.07 -54.24
C VAL A 1132 1.55 -22.60 -53.83
N LEU A 1133 2.73 -21.99 -53.94
CA LEU A 1133 2.94 -20.56 -53.68
C LEU A 1133 2.98 -19.77 -55.00
N GLU A 1134 3.67 -20.30 -56.01
CA GLU A 1134 3.63 -19.81 -57.39
C GLU A 1134 3.25 -20.95 -58.33
N ALA A 1135 2.27 -20.71 -59.20
CA ALA A 1135 1.78 -21.73 -60.11
C ALA A 1135 2.87 -22.19 -61.11
N PRO A 1136 2.83 -23.46 -61.55
CA PRO A 1136 3.74 -23.97 -62.57
C PRO A 1136 3.57 -23.21 -63.89
N VAL A 1137 4.67 -23.08 -64.64
CA VAL A 1137 4.69 -22.39 -65.94
C VAL A 1137 5.42 -23.20 -67.01
N VAL A 1138 4.97 -23.05 -68.25
CA VAL A 1138 5.63 -23.63 -69.42
C VAL A 1138 6.68 -22.66 -69.94
N VAL A 1139 7.95 -23.05 -69.90
CA VAL A 1139 9.10 -22.23 -70.32
C VAL A 1139 9.64 -22.72 -71.66
N GLY A 1140 9.84 -21.78 -72.59
CA GLY A 1140 10.38 -22.04 -73.93
C GLY A 1140 9.35 -21.85 -75.04
N ASP A 1141 9.82 -21.89 -76.28
CA ASP A 1141 8.95 -21.69 -77.46
C ASP A 1141 8.08 -22.94 -77.68
N ALA A 1142 6.76 -22.84 -77.49
CA ALA A 1142 5.77 -23.86 -77.85
C ALA A 1142 5.60 -23.98 -79.38
N VAL A 1143 6.71 -24.27 -80.08
CA VAL A 1143 6.80 -24.34 -81.53
C VAL A 1143 7.13 -25.76 -81.95
N LYS A 1144 6.48 -26.26 -83.01
CA LYS A 1144 6.74 -27.60 -83.57
C LYS A 1144 8.23 -27.94 -83.65
N GLY A 1145 8.62 -29.04 -83.03
CA GLY A 1145 9.98 -29.58 -83.02
C GLY A 1145 10.92 -28.94 -81.98
N LYS A 1146 10.45 -27.96 -81.21
CA LYS A 1146 11.16 -27.41 -80.04
C LYS A 1146 10.73 -28.15 -78.77
N THR A 1147 11.58 -28.09 -77.77
CA THR A 1147 11.32 -28.62 -76.44
C THR A 1147 10.94 -27.46 -75.53
N VAL A 1148 9.80 -27.60 -74.86
CA VAL A 1148 9.39 -26.75 -73.74
C VAL A 1148 9.69 -27.48 -72.43
N THR A 1149 9.92 -26.72 -71.37
CA THR A 1149 10.24 -27.22 -70.04
C THR A 1149 9.17 -26.76 -69.05
N ALA A 1150 8.68 -27.67 -68.22
CA ALA A 1150 7.83 -27.35 -67.10
C ALA A 1150 8.71 -26.78 -65.97
N PHE A 1151 8.42 -25.56 -65.55
CA PHE A 1151 8.88 -25.06 -64.26
C PHE A 1151 7.79 -25.38 -63.24
N PRO A 1152 8.10 -26.14 -62.17
CA PRO A 1152 7.10 -26.65 -61.24
C PRO A 1152 6.40 -25.58 -60.39
N GLY A 1153 6.89 -24.34 -60.43
CA GLY A 1153 6.45 -23.27 -59.52
C GLY A 1153 7.23 -23.30 -58.21
N THR A 1154 6.79 -22.49 -57.24
CA THR A 1154 7.29 -22.53 -55.86
C THR A 1154 6.21 -23.13 -54.96
N TRP A 1155 6.63 -23.87 -53.94
CA TRP A 1155 5.75 -24.65 -53.06
C TRP A 1155 6.13 -24.38 -51.61
N SER A 1156 5.19 -24.57 -50.69
CA SER A 1156 5.38 -24.33 -49.25
C SER A 1156 6.45 -25.23 -48.59
N HIS A 1157 6.92 -26.25 -49.30
CA HIS A 1157 7.95 -27.19 -48.86
C HIS A 1157 9.13 -27.19 -49.84
N ALA A 1158 10.33 -26.90 -49.33
CA ALA A 1158 11.55 -26.91 -50.14
C ALA A 1158 12.02 -28.32 -50.54
N ASP A 1159 11.62 -29.34 -49.77
CA ASP A 1159 11.88 -30.76 -50.01
C ASP A 1159 10.80 -31.45 -50.85
N ALA A 1160 9.79 -30.70 -51.33
CA ALA A 1160 8.76 -31.23 -52.21
C ALA A 1160 9.36 -31.85 -53.47
N THR A 1161 8.88 -33.06 -53.79
CA THR A 1161 9.23 -33.77 -55.03
C THR A 1161 8.12 -33.60 -56.05
N PHE A 1162 8.48 -33.54 -57.35
CA PHE A 1162 7.53 -33.20 -58.41
C PHE A 1162 7.37 -34.31 -59.45
N SER A 1163 6.13 -34.56 -59.84
CA SER A 1163 5.79 -35.33 -61.04
C SER A 1163 4.97 -34.46 -62.00
N TYR A 1164 5.05 -34.76 -63.30
CA TYR A 1164 4.53 -33.90 -64.36
C TYR A 1164 3.54 -34.68 -65.23
N ARG A 1165 2.52 -33.99 -65.73
CA ARG A 1165 1.58 -34.50 -66.74
C ARG A 1165 1.21 -33.41 -67.73
N TRP A 1166 1.75 -33.48 -68.94
CA TRP A 1166 1.44 -32.56 -70.03
C TRP A 1166 0.03 -32.83 -70.56
N LEU A 1167 -0.71 -31.73 -70.77
CA LEU A 1167 -2.10 -31.72 -71.22
C LEU A 1167 -2.18 -31.00 -72.57
N LEU A 1168 -2.96 -31.55 -73.51
CA LEU A 1168 -3.30 -30.91 -74.77
C LEU A 1168 -4.81 -30.68 -74.81
N ASP A 1169 -5.24 -29.43 -74.94
CA ASP A 1169 -6.64 -28.99 -74.76
C ASP A 1169 -7.28 -29.50 -73.46
N GLY A 1170 -6.47 -29.59 -72.38
CA GLY A 1170 -6.90 -30.10 -71.08
C GLY A 1170 -6.85 -31.62 -70.92
N GLU A 1171 -6.59 -32.38 -71.99
CA GLU A 1171 -6.53 -33.86 -71.93
C GLU A 1171 -5.08 -34.38 -71.78
N PRO A 1172 -4.82 -35.39 -70.91
CA PRO A 1172 -3.48 -35.94 -70.72
C PRO A 1172 -2.85 -36.53 -71.99
N ILE A 1173 -1.60 -36.16 -72.26
CA ILE A 1173 -0.83 -36.73 -73.37
C ILE A 1173 -0.34 -38.14 -72.98
N PRO A 1174 -0.73 -39.21 -73.69
CA PRO A 1174 -0.46 -40.57 -73.24
C PRO A 1174 1.01 -41.00 -73.37
N GLY A 1175 1.43 -41.84 -72.42
CA GLY A 1175 2.75 -42.48 -72.37
C GLY A 1175 3.86 -41.60 -71.79
N ARG A 1176 5.07 -42.18 -71.67
CA ARG A 1176 6.23 -41.56 -71.02
C ARG A 1176 6.52 -40.11 -71.44
N LYS A 1177 6.25 -39.79 -72.70
CA LYS A 1177 6.52 -38.46 -73.26
C LYS A 1177 5.59 -37.36 -72.71
N GLY A 1178 4.46 -37.72 -72.09
CA GLY A 1178 3.57 -36.78 -71.43
C GLY A 1178 3.87 -36.62 -69.93
N THR A 1179 4.86 -37.35 -69.37
CA THR A 1179 5.11 -37.37 -67.93
C THR A 1179 6.51 -36.89 -67.52
N GLU A 1180 7.29 -36.36 -68.46
CA GLU A 1180 8.64 -35.83 -68.21
C GLU A 1180 8.57 -34.32 -67.96
N ALA A 1181 9.55 -33.77 -67.23
CA ALA A 1181 9.66 -32.32 -66.99
C ALA A 1181 9.84 -31.50 -68.27
N THR A 1182 10.16 -32.13 -69.40
CA THR A 1182 10.29 -31.49 -70.70
C THR A 1182 9.40 -32.16 -71.74
N TYR A 1183 8.85 -31.38 -72.66
CA TYR A 1183 8.01 -31.87 -73.74
C TYR A 1183 8.47 -31.35 -75.10
N THR A 1184 8.78 -32.26 -76.03
CA THR A 1184 9.04 -31.89 -77.42
C THR A 1184 7.73 -31.76 -78.18
N VAL A 1185 7.43 -30.52 -78.57
CA VAL A 1185 6.23 -30.13 -79.31
C VAL A 1185 6.15 -30.87 -80.64
N ARG A 1186 5.05 -31.58 -80.88
CA ARG A 1186 4.86 -32.44 -82.03
C ARG A 1186 4.08 -31.74 -83.13
N GLY A 1187 4.08 -32.36 -84.31
CA GLY A 1187 3.29 -31.84 -85.43
C GLY A 1187 1.77 -31.87 -85.18
N GLY A 1188 1.29 -32.79 -84.35
CA GLY A 1188 -0.14 -32.91 -84.00
C GLY A 1188 -0.60 -31.95 -82.91
N ASP A 1189 0.33 -31.27 -82.23
CA ASP A 1189 0.00 -30.35 -81.14
C ASP A 1189 -0.28 -28.94 -81.67
N VAL A 1190 0.10 -28.64 -82.92
CA VAL A 1190 -0.03 -27.30 -83.53
C VAL A 1190 -1.50 -26.88 -83.63
N GLY A 1191 -1.81 -25.69 -83.11
CA GLY A 1191 -3.15 -25.12 -83.04
C GLY A 1191 -3.94 -25.51 -81.78
N HIS A 1192 -3.34 -26.29 -80.89
CA HIS A 1192 -3.93 -26.71 -79.61
C HIS A 1192 -3.29 -25.99 -78.43
N ALA A 1193 -3.99 -25.97 -77.30
CA ALA A 1193 -3.54 -25.37 -76.05
C ALA A 1193 -2.73 -26.40 -75.25
N LEU A 1194 -1.46 -26.12 -74.99
CA LEU A 1194 -0.57 -26.99 -74.22
C LEU A 1194 -0.40 -26.45 -72.81
N SER A 1195 -0.68 -27.26 -71.79
CA SER A 1195 -0.40 -26.95 -70.39
C SER A 1195 0.30 -28.12 -69.70
N VAL A 1196 0.79 -27.92 -68.49
CA VAL A 1196 1.36 -28.99 -67.66
C VAL A 1196 0.69 -28.98 -66.30
N GLU A 1197 0.22 -30.15 -65.87
CA GLU A 1197 -0.13 -30.41 -64.49
C GLU A 1197 1.12 -30.86 -63.73
N VAL A 1198 1.37 -30.23 -62.60
CA VAL A 1198 2.47 -30.56 -61.69
C VAL A 1198 1.87 -31.06 -60.39
N THR A 1199 2.27 -32.26 -59.99
CA THR A 1199 1.90 -32.86 -58.70
C THR A 1199 3.12 -32.81 -57.78
N ALA A 1200 3.01 -32.08 -56.68
CA ALA A 1200 3.99 -32.06 -55.60
C ALA A 1200 3.69 -33.17 -54.58
N SER A 1201 4.73 -33.71 -53.95
CA SER A 1201 4.62 -34.71 -52.89
C SER A 1201 5.70 -34.51 -51.84
N VAL A 1202 5.28 -34.53 -50.57
CA VAL A 1202 6.10 -34.51 -49.36
C VAL A 1202 5.73 -35.74 -48.55
N ASP A 1203 6.70 -36.40 -47.93
CA ASP A 1203 6.43 -37.62 -47.16
C ASP A 1203 5.47 -37.32 -46.01
N GLY A 1204 4.49 -38.21 -45.78
CA GLY A 1204 3.46 -38.01 -44.75
C GLY A 1204 2.33 -37.02 -45.09
N GLN A 1205 2.35 -36.34 -46.25
CA GLN A 1205 1.28 -35.43 -46.69
C GLN A 1205 0.58 -35.91 -47.99
N PRO A 1206 -0.72 -35.62 -48.19
CA PRO A 1206 -1.40 -35.90 -49.45
C PRO A 1206 -0.80 -35.06 -50.59
N PRO A 1207 -0.63 -35.63 -51.80
CA PRO A 1207 -0.04 -34.91 -52.93
C PRO A 1207 -0.99 -33.83 -53.45
N VAL A 1208 -0.43 -32.68 -53.85
CA VAL A 1208 -1.20 -31.55 -54.39
C VAL A 1208 -0.86 -31.33 -55.85
N SER A 1209 -1.88 -31.18 -56.70
CA SER A 1209 -1.72 -31.02 -58.15
C SER A 1209 -2.24 -29.69 -58.64
N VAL A 1210 -1.47 -29.01 -59.50
CA VAL A 1210 -1.82 -27.69 -60.06
C VAL A 1210 -1.52 -27.66 -61.55
N VAL A 1211 -2.42 -27.06 -62.34
CA VAL A 1211 -2.27 -26.94 -63.80
C VAL A 1211 -1.73 -25.56 -64.15
N SER A 1212 -0.72 -25.51 -65.02
CA SER A 1212 -0.18 -24.25 -65.54
C SER A 1212 -1.19 -23.52 -66.43
N ALA A 1213 -1.00 -22.21 -66.61
CA ALA A 1213 -1.61 -21.53 -67.75
C ALA A 1213 -1.23 -22.24 -69.07
N ALA A 1214 -2.17 -22.32 -70.01
CA ALA A 1214 -1.93 -22.96 -71.29
C ALA A 1214 -1.22 -22.02 -72.28
N VAL A 1215 -0.32 -22.58 -73.09
CA VAL A 1215 0.38 -21.89 -74.19
C VAL A 1215 -0.09 -22.45 -75.52
N GLU A 1216 -0.38 -21.58 -76.48
CA GLU A 1216 -0.79 -22.00 -77.83
C GLU A 1216 0.40 -22.55 -78.61
N VAL A 1217 0.24 -23.75 -79.16
CA VAL A 1217 1.30 -24.38 -79.94
C VAL A 1217 1.28 -23.89 -81.39
N THR A 1218 2.39 -23.34 -81.86
CA THR A 1218 2.51 -22.80 -83.21
C THR A 1218 3.42 -23.62 -84.12
N LYS A 1219 3.21 -23.52 -85.44
CA LYS A 1219 4.02 -24.25 -86.44
C LYS A 1219 5.44 -23.69 -86.58
N GLN A 1220 5.60 -22.38 -86.39
CA GLN A 1220 6.83 -21.60 -86.46
C GLN A 1220 6.69 -20.39 -85.53
N ARG A 1221 7.78 -19.96 -84.90
CA ARG A 1221 7.80 -18.76 -84.05
C ARG A 1221 7.25 -17.56 -84.84
N PRO A 1222 6.25 -16.82 -84.33
CA PRO A 1222 5.88 -15.55 -84.91
C PRO A 1222 7.11 -14.64 -84.91
N ILE A 1223 7.55 -14.19 -86.08
CA ILE A 1223 8.62 -13.20 -86.17
C ILE A 1223 7.97 -11.83 -85.99
N ASP A 1224 7.81 -11.41 -84.73
CA ASP A 1224 7.66 -9.99 -84.42
C ASP A 1224 9.05 -9.36 -84.29
N ARG A 1225 9.61 -8.97 -85.43
CA ARG A 1225 10.76 -8.07 -85.50
C ARG A 1225 10.32 -6.68 -85.04
N LEU A 1226 10.27 -6.45 -83.73
CA LEU A 1226 10.56 -5.13 -83.13
C LEU A 1226 10.71 -5.15 -81.59
N SER A 1227 10.18 -6.13 -80.85
CA SER A 1227 10.17 -6.10 -79.37
C SER A 1227 11.40 -6.72 -78.69
N GLU A 1228 12.05 -7.74 -79.29
CA GLU A 1228 13.21 -8.42 -78.68
C GLU A 1228 14.47 -7.55 -78.60
N VAL A 1229 14.61 -6.56 -79.49
CA VAL A 1229 15.74 -5.61 -79.45
C VAL A 1229 15.50 -4.50 -78.42
N VAL A 1230 14.25 -4.17 -78.12
CA VAL A 1230 13.91 -3.13 -77.13
C VAL A 1230 13.98 -3.69 -75.71
N GLN A 1231 13.52 -4.92 -75.47
CA GLN A 1231 13.54 -5.52 -74.13
C GLN A 1231 14.96 -5.86 -73.66
N ALA A 1232 15.84 -6.32 -74.56
CA ALA A 1232 17.24 -6.58 -74.23
C ALA A 1232 18.03 -5.30 -73.84
N VAL A 1233 17.63 -4.14 -74.36
CA VAL A 1233 18.23 -2.82 -73.99
C VAL A 1233 17.68 -2.33 -72.64
N VAL A 1234 16.39 -2.58 -72.35
CA VAL A 1234 15.78 -2.23 -71.06
C VAL A 1234 16.33 -3.10 -69.93
N ASP A 1235 16.49 -4.40 -70.16
CA ASP A 1235 17.02 -5.34 -69.14
C ASP A 1235 18.52 -5.12 -68.88
N TRP A 1236 19.27 -4.63 -69.87
CA TRP A 1236 20.66 -4.19 -69.69
C TRP A 1236 20.76 -2.89 -68.86
N LEU A 1237 19.84 -1.93 -69.05
CA LEU A 1237 19.80 -0.68 -68.28
C LEU A 1237 19.35 -0.91 -66.82
N LYS A 1238 18.40 -1.80 -66.56
CA LYS A 1238 17.93 -2.13 -65.19
C LYS A 1238 19.03 -2.78 -64.33
N ARG A 1239 19.91 -3.59 -64.93
CA ARG A 1239 21.06 -4.18 -64.22
C ARG A 1239 22.21 -3.20 -63.94
N LEU A 1240 22.30 -2.10 -64.70
CA LEU A 1240 23.39 -1.12 -64.59
C LEU A 1240 23.15 -0.06 -63.49
N PHE A 1241 21.88 0.18 -63.11
CA PHE A 1241 21.49 1.26 -62.19
C PHE A 1241 20.86 0.82 -60.86
N GLY A 1242 20.78 -0.49 -60.57
CA GLY A 1242 20.46 -0.99 -59.23
C GLY A 1242 19.22 -0.38 -58.57
N ILE A 1243 18.08 -0.39 -59.27
CA ILE A 1243 16.78 -0.11 -58.66
C ILE A 1243 15.97 -1.39 -58.67
N GLY A 1244 15.88 -1.98 -57.49
CA GLY A 1244 14.89 -2.95 -57.04
C GLY A 1244 14.70 -2.66 -55.58
#